data_AF-A0A1F2S1C9-F1
#
_entry.id   AF-A0A1F2S1C9-F1
#
_cell.length_a   1.000
_cell.length_b   1.000
_cell.length_c   1.000
_cell.angle_alpha   90.00
_cell.angle_beta   90.00
_cell.angle_gamma   90.00
#
_symmetry.space_group_name_H-M   'P 1'
#
loop_
_entity.id
_entity.type
_entity.pdbx_description
1 polymer ?
#
loop_
_entity_poly.entity_id
_entity_poly.type
_entity_poly.pdbx_seq_one_letter_code
_entity_poly.pdbx_strand_id
1 'polypeptide(L)'
;MQISSGFSRRVGLSGLAGLALLAAAYWVTREPAPRIRVLWRDGTTIQQQAALEASYFLLNARDRLPEGSLAYDLLDASRSNIRRLVEDPAVADTNDIDRHLYVVEPDTDRGDERTWVAYRVPGLRGAWSRRAVILLLAIAALVGLRREWRLLTCKTVAGMRSVAHVWNTHRRSPAGSRDFFDAIPWRAISARQPARHGALLVKLTAVALALLAAGPPVLETWETLALAAALLALVFGECRRGWWRIPAAAVLVLAAMGLKGALPRADIAEAHNAFLLPRDGGPLEEGLPPEVFASWRAQFDALYPEPEAPVSSSWRDTKAGPTTLYAKSADAIWRPAKYTRQVDAIGFRTLAEFRGGFANELRDNFWGGDLAREDMPFYVMYELTPASVGSRLRWAGQLFWERSDGRYEEIHHEQIGERTIEPDDAGKRVYAAFFPMRNPTFEFRLVPSRALRLSGWAEALLTLLGMVAGATLIRPRWPDYLRATSVCLIAYYVLIACYIEPSSARLGNGYLPHGGGNDGLVYEAHGRTMAMLAGSGRIVEALMGVESVFGSTPGTRYVRMVEKMLFGDTNHLFALMLAAIPIIVFYLMRRFIGALPAWIVTGGFLILPVQHLSFLQYFTSGRAGYADWLGAGLFLLGLTLVLYHEPGTPHRKLAQVTAAGAALAASMCIRPHVGLAVLWIGCLYVWLSWSRKDLRAALALAGGLVLVASVPVHNWYYGREFNLLTRRHATSLDQGLVARIVAEGPDGGACAVVRDQLAGWLWNPGFAYAPSSPPLQWPARSLRAVALVITAWVTVCFVRRGTLTDLMFIAGAALGAHGAMLFVFGHHQRFLLAWDLSMVVLIVWVLSRSGADVRASTAFPHGASHGRHGHAAVGAT
;
A
#
# COMPACT_ATOMS: atom_id res chain seq x y z
N MET A 1 -25.12 -30.79 36.53
CA MET A 1 -24.07 -29.98 37.17
C MET A 1 -24.20 -28.53 36.67
N GLN A 2 -24.82 -27.63 37.44
CA GLN A 2 -24.94 -26.21 37.08
C GLN A 2 -23.63 -25.49 37.45
N ILE A 3 -22.76 -25.25 36.47
CA ILE A 3 -21.58 -24.41 36.66
C ILE A 3 -22.07 -22.98 36.94
N SER A 4 -21.72 -22.41 38.10
CA SER A 4 -22.21 -21.10 38.52
C SER A 4 -21.82 -20.02 37.51
N SER A 5 -22.71 -19.04 37.29
CA SER A 5 -22.50 -17.93 36.33
C SER A 5 -21.22 -17.14 36.60
N GLY A 6 -20.82 -17.05 37.87
CA GLY A 6 -19.56 -16.42 38.28
C GLY A 6 -18.34 -17.15 37.75
N PHE A 7 -18.39 -18.49 37.68
CA PHE A 7 -17.24 -19.29 37.23
C PHE A 7 -16.94 -19.06 35.74
N SER A 8 -17.93 -19.15 34.85
CA SER A 8 -17.72 -18.92 33.41
C SER A 8 -17.20 -17.51 33.11
N ARG A 9 -17.69 -16.49 33.82
CA ARG A 9 -17.23 -15.10 33.63
C ARG A 9 -15.78 -14.91 34.08
N ARG A 10 -15.40 -15.51 35.21
CA ARG A 10 -14.01 -15.53 35.67
C ARG A 10 -13.10 -16.22 34.66
N VAL A 11 -13.51 -17.37 34.12
CA VAL A 11 -12.73 -18.08 33.07
C VAL A 11 -12.54 -17.22 31.82
N GLY A 12 -13.59 -16.50 31.37
CA GLY A 12 -13.50 -15.61 30.21
C GLY A 12 -12.57 -14.42 30.43
N LEU A 13 -12.70 -13.76 31.58
CA LEU A 13 -11.83 -12.63 31.96
C LEU A 13 -10.39 -13.08 32.15
N SER A 14 -10.15 -14.25 32.77
CA SER A 14 -8.81 -14.83 32.89
C SER A 14 -8.20 -15.19 31.53
N GLY A 15 -9.00 -15.70 30.58
CA GLY A 15 -8.55 -15.96 29.21
C GLY A 15 -8.12 -14.69 28.47
N LEU A 16 -8.94 -13.63 28.54
CA LEU A 16 -8.61 -12.33 27.95
C LEU A 16 -7.40 -11.67 28.61
N ALA A 17 -7.34 -11.67 29.94
CA ALA A 17 -6.21 -11.15 30.68
C ALA A 17 -4.93 -11.92 30.35
N GLY A 18 -5.00 -13.25 30.23
CA GLY A 18 -3.86 -14.07 29.82
C GLY A 18 -3.39 -13.76 28.39
N LEU A 19 -4.30 -13.55 27.43
CA LEU A 19 -3.93 -13.12 26.07
C LEU A 19 -3.29 -11.73 26.08
N ALA A 20 -3.83 -10.79 26.84
CA ALA A 20 -3.29 -9.44 26.96
C ALA A 20 -1.89 -9.45 27.61
N LEU A 21 -1.70 -10.23 28.67
CA LEU A 21 -0.39 -10.40 29.32
C LEU A 21 0.62 -11.07 28.38
N LEU A 22 0.21 -12.06 27.60
CA LEU A 22 1.09 -12.70 26.62
C LEU A 22 1.50 -11.73 25.49
N ALA A 23 0.56 -10.91 25.02
CA ALA A 23 0.84 -9.86 24.03
C ALA A 23 1.77 -8.78 24.62
N ALA A 24 1.53 -8.35 25.86
CA ALA A 24 2.40 -7.40 26.56
C ALA A 24 3.80 -7.99 26.76
N ALA A 25 3.90 -9.25 27.18
CA ALA A 25 5.18 -9.94 27.32
C ALA A 25 5.93 -10.03 25.98
N TYR A 26 5.23 -10.30 24.88
CA TYR A 26 5.81 -10.23 23.54
C TYR A 26 6.36 -8.84 23.26
N TRP A 27 5.55 -7.78 23.40
CA TRP A 27 5.98 -6.42 23.09
C TRP A 27 7.11 -5.89 23.98
N VAL A 28 7.08 -6.17 25.28
CA VAL A 28 8.05 -5.66 26.26
C VAL A 28 9.40 -6.37 26.15
N THR A 29 9.40 -7.66 25.80
CA THR A 29 10.64 -8.47 25.79
C THR A 29 11.14 -8.80 24.39
N ARG A 30 10.51 -8.22 23.35
CA ARG A 30 10.91 -8.44 21.96
C ARG A 30 12.21 -7.70 21.67
N GLU A 31 13.25 -8.46 21.40
CA GLU A 31 14.58 -7.97 21.04
C GLU A 31 15.08 -8.70 19.77
N PRO A 32 15.97 -8.09 18.98
CA PRO A 32 16.65 -8.79 17.88
C PRO A 32 17.45 -9.98 18.40
N ALA A 33 17.31 -11.14 17.76
CA ALA A 33 18.08 -12.32 18.10
C ALA A 33 19.58 -12.07 17.83
N PRO A 34 20.50 -12.52 18.70
CA PRO A 34 21.93 -12.46 18.38
C PRO A 34 22.25 -13.36 17.20
N ARG A 35 23.11 -12.87 16.30
CA ARG A 35 23.62 -13.60 15.15
C ARG A 35 24.94 -14.26 15.55
N ILE A 36 24.89 -15.56 15.80
CA ILE A 36 26.08 -16.35 16.15
C ILE A 36 26.57 -17.12 14.93
N ARG A 37 27.85 -17.46 14.90
CA ARG A 37 28.41 -18.33 13.85
C ARG A 37 28.74 -19.69 14.40
N VAL A 38 28.29 -20.73 13.71
CA VAL A 38 28.51 -22.13 14.11
C VAL A 38 29.31 -22.81 13.01
N LEU A 39 30.47 -23.35 13.39
CA LEU A 39 31.27 -24.24 12.57
C LEU A 39 30.90 -25.69 12.91
N TRP A 40 30.23 -26.37 11.99
CA TRP A 40 29.91 -27.78 12.13
C TRP A 40 31.14 -28.64 11.86
N ARG A 41 31.29 -29.75 12.60
CA ARG A 41 32.41 -30.68 12.42
C ARG A 41 32.27 -31.46 11.12
N ASP A 42 33.41 -31.76 10.48
CA ASP A 42 33.48 -32.62 9.31
C ASP A 42 32.76 -33.94 9.55
N GLY A 43 31.89 -34.32 8.60
CA GLY A 43 31.05 -35.51 8.70
C GLY A 43 29.66 -35.29 9.29
N THR A 44 29.32 -34.07 9.77
CA THR A 44 27.94 -33.73 10.15
C THR A 44 27.06 -33.76 8.92
N THR A 45 26.12 -34.71 8.86
CA THR A 45 25.20 -34.83 7.72
C THR A 45 24.21 -33.66 7.70
N ILE A 46 23.70 -33.29 6.53
CA ILE A 46 22.67 -32.23 6.39
C ILE A 46 21.44 -32.52 7.26
N GLN A 47 21.06 -33.79 7.38
CA GLN A 47 19.92 -34.23 8.21
C GLN A 47 20.19 -34.04 9.70
N GLN A 48 21.40 -34.37 10.14
CA GLN A 48 21.85 -34.15 11.52
C GLN A 48 21.96 -32.66 11.82
N GLN A 49 22.55 -31.87 10.92
CA GLN A 49 22.64 -30.42 11.04
C GLN A 49 21.24 -29.79 11.19
N ALA A 50 20.29 -30.12 10.31
CA ALA A 50 18.92 -29.59 10.39
C ALA A 50 18.21 -29.98 11.71
N ALA A 51 18.46 -31.19 12.22
CA ALA A 51 17.93 -31.62 13.51
C ALA A 51 18.53 -30.81 14.67
N LEU A 52 19.83 -30.53 14.62
CA LEU A 52 20.54 -29.74 15.62
C LEU A 52 20.14 -28.26 15.57
N GLU A 53 20.03 -27.67 14.38
CA GLU A 53 19.50 -26.32 14.16
C GLU A 53 18.12 -26.17 14.81
N ALA A 54 17.22 -27.13 14.58
CA ALA A 54 15.91 -27.15 15.21
C ALA A 54 15.99 -27.30 16.75
N SER A 55 16.93 -28.10 17.26
CA SER A 55 17.08 -28.37 18.69
C SER A 55 17.68 -27.20 19.48
N TYR A 56 18.51 -26.39 18.81
CA TYR A 56 19.19 -25.22 19.35
C TYR A 56 18.50 -23.91 19.00
N PHE A 57 17.38 -23.95 18.27
CA PHE A 57 16.64 -22.78 17.80
C PHE A 57 17.50 -21.81 16.97
N LEU A 58 18.30 -22.39 16.06
CA LEU A 58 19.06 -21.66 15.06
C LEU A 58 18.18 -21.42 13.83
N LEU A 59 18.01 -20.18 13.42
CA LEU A 59 17.24 -19.81 12.23
C LEU A 59 18.09 -19.06 11.21
N ASN A 60 17.61 -19.01 9.96
CA ASN A 60 18.17 -18.21 8.88
C ASN A 60 19.65 -18.44 8.67
N ALA A 61 20.04 -19.69 8.40
CA ALA A 61 21.41 -20.03 8.01
C ALA A 61 21.84 -19.17 6.81
N ARG A 62 22.85 -18.33 7.01
CA ARG A 62 23.37 -17.40 5.99
C ARG A 62 24.87 -17.19 6.14
N ASP A 63 25.44 -16.41 5.23
CA ASP A 63 26.80 -15.86 5.32
C ASP A 63 27.85 -16.95 5.58
N ARG A 64 28.00 -17.89 4.64
CA ARG A 64 29.03 -18.92 4.74
C ARG A 64 30.40 -18.26 4.63
N LEU A 65 31.14 -18.25 5.72
CA LEU A 65 32.47 -17.63 5.77
C LEU A 65 33.55 -18.56 5.17
N PRO A 66 34.73 -18.03 4.79
CA PRO A 66 35.81 -18.82 4.20
C PRO A 66 36.25 -20.02 5.04
N GLU A 67 36.18 -19.90 6.37
CA GLU A 67 36.47 -20.99 7.31
C GLU A 67 35.36 -22.05 7.42
N GLY A 68 34.26 -21.90 6.66
CA GLY A 68 33.17 -22.88 6.56
C GLY A 68 32.07 -22.73 7.61
N SER A 69 32.17 -21.75 8.51
CA SER A 69 31.13 -21.44 9.50
C SER A 69 29.87 -20.87 8.83
N LEU A 70 28.70 -21.09 9.46
CA LEU A 70 27.42 -20.55 9.04
C LEU A 70 26.87 -19.63 10.12
N ALA A 71 26.36 -18.46 9.72
CA ALA A 71 25.72 -17.51 10.63
C ALA A 71 24.24 -17.88 10.85
N TYR A 72 23.80 -17.79 12.09
CA TYR A 72 22.44 -18.12 12.53
C TYR A 72 21.88 -17.08 13.49
N ASP A 73 20.59 -16.82 13.39
CA ASP A 73 19.85 -16.06 14.40
C ASP A 73 19.49 -17.01 15.57
N LEU A 74 20.11 -16.83 16.73
CA LEU A 74 19.91 -17.67 17.93
C LEU A 74 18.70 -17.20 18.74
N LEU A 75 17.57 -17.92 18.65
CA LEU A 75 16.35 -17.48 19.36
C LEU A 75 16.38 -17.79 20.86
N ASP A 76 17.02 -18.87 21.29
CA ASP A 76 17.16 -19.25 22.70
C ASP A 76 18.59 -19.01 23.17
N ALA A 77 18.88 -17.76 23.55
CA ALA A 77 20.15 -17.35 24.15
C ALA A 77 20.25 -17.72 25.65
N SER A 78 19.49 -18.70 26.14
CA SER A 78 19.65 -19.16 27.52
C SER A 78 20.98 -19.90 27.70
N ARG A 79 21.62 -19.68 28.84
CA ARG A 79 22.91 -20.32 29.19
C ARG A 79 22.90 -21.85 29.02
N SER A 80 21.77 -22.49 29.31
CA SER A 80 21.61 -23.94 29.14
C SER A 80 21.52 -24.37 27.68
N ASN A 81 20.93 -23.56 26.79
CA ASN A 81 20.90 -23.85 25.37
C ASN A 81 22.27 -23.64 24.72
N ILE A 82 22.92 -22.50 25.04
CA ILE A 82 24.27 -22.18 24.58
C ILE A 82 25.27 -23.25 25.03
N ARG A 83 25.20 -23.69 26.29
CA ARG A 83 26.05 -24.77 26.78
C ARG A 83 25.88 -26.06 25.99
N ARG A 84 24.64 -26.48 25.72
CA ARG A 84 24.39 -27.68 24.90
C ARG A 84 24.89 -27.52 23.47
N LEU A 85 24.72 -26.34 22.87
CA LEU A 85 25.23 -26.04 21.53
C LEU A 85 26.77 -26.12 21.49
N VAL A 86 27.44 -25.49 22.46
CA VAL A 86 28.92 -25.42 22.53
C VAL A 86 29.55 -26.77 22.86
N GLU A 87 28.88 -27.59 23.67
CA GLU A 87 29.33 -28.94 24.08
C GLU A 87 28.88 -30.03 23.08
N ASP A 88 28.12 -29.71 22.02
CA ASP A 88 27.64 -30.71 21.06
C ASP A 88 28.79 -31.29 20.22
N PRO A 89 28.95 -32.62 20.13
CA PRO A 89 30.05 -33.24 19.38
C PRO A 89 30.01 -32.96 17.87
N ALA A 90 28.88 -32.53 17.30
CA ALA A 90 28.78 -32.12 15.90
C ALA A 90 29.18 -30.65 15.69
N VAL A 91 29.39 -29.87 16.75
CA VAL A 91 29.85 -28.48 16.68
C VAL A 91 31.37 -28.47 16.89
N ALA A 92 32.11 -28.01 15.89
CA ALA A 92 33.56 -27.82 15.99
C ALA A 92 33.86 -26.51 16.72
N ASP A 93 33.21 -25.42 16.30
CA ASP A 93 33.41 -24.10 16.89
C ASP A 93 32.15 -23.23 16.90
N THR A 94 32.13 -22.24 17.78
CA THR A 94 31.11 -21.19 17.84
C THR A 94 31.80 -19.84 18.01
N ASN A 95 31.69 -18.95 17.02
CA ASN A 95 32.12 -17.58 17.18
C ASN A 95 30.99 -16.76 17.82
N ASP A 96 31.34 -15.61 18.40
CA ASP A 96 30.39 -14.68 19.02
C ASP A 96 29.74 -15.24 20.33
N ILE A 97 30.29 -16.34 20.87
CA ILE A 97 29.90 -16.95 22.14
C ILE A 97 31.14 -17.13 23.01
N ASP A 98 31.11 -16.59 24.23
CA ASP A 98 32.09 -16.94 25.25
C ASP A 98 31.84 -18.39 25.69
N ARG A 99 32.68 -19.30 25.19
CA ARG A 99 32.57 -20.75 25.44
C ARG A 99 32.82 -21.12 26.91
N HIS A 100 33.46 -20.25 27.70
CA HIS A 100 33.68 -20.48 29.13
C HIS A 100 32.49 -20.03 29.99
N LEU A 101 31.89 -18.89 29.64
CA LEU A 101 30.76 -18.34 30.37
C LEU A 101 29.41 -18.87 29.86
N TYR A 102 29.36 -19.42 28.65
CA TYR A 102 28.15 -19.84 27.92
C TYR A 102 27.16 -18.68 27.72
N VAL A 103 27.69 -17.52 27.35
CA VAL A 103 26.92 -16.31 27.05
C VAL A 103 27.31 -15.80 25.67
N VAL A 104 26.36 -15.17 24.98
CA VAL A 104 26.64 -14.44 23.74
C VAL A 104 27.44 -13.19 24.09
N GLU A 105 28.44 -12.86 23.28
CA GLU A 105 29.26 -11.68 23.49
C GLU A 105 28.41 -10.39 23.36
N PRO A 106 28.65 -9.35 24.17
CA PRO A 106 27.82 -8.14 24.14
C PRO A 106 27.76 -7.42 22.78
N ASP A 107 28.84 -7.55 22.02
CA ASP A 107 29.16 -6.95 20.73
C ASP A 107 28.78 -7.82 19.52
N THR A 108 28.14 -8.97 19.76
CA THR A 108 27.61 -9.82 18.70
C THR A 108 26.54 -9.11 17.87
N ASP A 109 26.70 -9.18 16.55
CA ASP A 109 25.75 -8.68 15.56
C ASP A 109 24.33 -9.21 15.80
N ARG A 110 23.33 -8.44 15.36
CA ARG A 110 21.92 -8.81 15.54
C ARG A 110 21.29 -9.30 14.23
N GLY A 111 20.55 -10.40 14.35
CA GLY A 111 19.78 -11.03 13.30
C GLY A 111 18.49 -10.31 12.94
N ASP A 112 17.82 -10.81 11.90
CA ASP A 112 16.53 -10.27 11.46
C ASP A 112 15.38 -10.85 12.29
N GLU A 113 15.58 -12.06 12.82
CA GLU A 113 14.63 -12.68 13.72
C GLU A 113 14.59 -11.98 15.08
N ARG A 114 13.43 -12.08 15.72
CA ARG A 114 13.22 -11.48 17.05
C ARG A 114 12.99 -12.57 18.07
N THR A 115 13.77 -12.53 19.15
CA THR A 115 13.49 -13.33 20.34
C THR A 115 12.65 -12.55 21.34
N TRP A 116 12.04 -13.27 22.28
CA TRP A 116 11.26 -12.72 23.39
C TRP A 116 11.22 -13.74 24.52
N VAL A 117 10.70 -13.35 25.68
CA VAL A 117 10.75 -14.14 26.93
C VAL A 117 10.27 -15.59 26.78
N ALA A 118 9.34 -15.88 25.86
CA ALA A 118 8.84 -17.23 25.65
C ALA A 118 9.92 -18.22 25.17
N TYR A 119 10.95 -17.77 24.46
CA TYR A 119 12.08 -18.62 24.06
C TYR A 119 13.01 -18.96 25.23
N ARG A 120 12.99 -18.16 26.30
CA ARG A 120 13.84 -18.40 27.48
C ARG A 120 13.15 -19.30 28.52
N VAL A 121 11.82 -19.34 28.53
CA VAL A 121 11.01 -20.14 29.47
C VAL A 121 10.87 -21.59 28.97
N PRO A 122 11.43 -22.61 29.67
CA PRO A 122 11.44 -24.02 29.21
C PRO A 122 10.10 -24.55 28.71
N GLY A 123 9.01 -24.27 29.43
CA GLY A 123 7.66 -24.72 29.05
C GLY A 123 7.05 -24.01 27.84
N LEU A 124 7.61 -22.88 27.40
CA LEU A 124 7.14 -22.08 26.26
C LEU A 124 8.11 -22.08 25.07
N ARG A 125 9.27 -22.76 25.16
CA ARG A 125 10.25 -22.82 24.06
C ARG A 125 9.71 -23.54 22.84
N GLY A 126 8.92 -24.59 23.07
CA GLY A 126 8.24 -25.32 22.00
C GLY A 126 7.18 -24.45 21.32
N ALA A 127 7.22 -24.39 19.98
CA ALA A 127 6.19 -23.72 19.20
C ALA A 127 4.79 -24.29 19.49
N TRP A 128 4.70 -25.60 19.77
CA TRP A 128 3.47 -26.26 20.20
C TRP A 128 2.96 -25.77 21.54
N SER A 129 3.83 -25.62 22.54
CA SER A 129 3.43 -25.14 23.86
C SER A 129 2.90 -23.71 23.82
N ARG A 130 3.54 -22.81 23.06
CA ARG A 130 3.03 -21.43 22.86
C ARG A 130 1.66 -21.44 22.21
N ARG A 131 1.48 -22.24 21.15
CA ARG A 131 0.20 -22.38 20.46
C ARG A 131 -0.88 -22.95 21.36
N ALA A 132 -0.54 -23.96 22.17
CA ALA A 132 -1.44 -24.56 23.13
C ALA A 132 -1.89 -23.53 24.18
N VAL A 133 -0.98 -22.73 24.73
CA VAL A 133 -1.31 -21.67 25.69
C VAL A 133 -2.22 -20.61 25.04
N ILE A 134 -1.87 -20.12 23.84
CA ILE A 134 -2.71 -19.15 23.11
C ILE A 134 -4.10 -19.73 22.84
N LEU A 135 -4.17 -20.97 22.37
CA LEU A 135 -5.42 -21.65 22.05
C LEU A 135 -6.26 -21.87 23.31
N LEU A 136 -5.68 -22.32 24.42
CA LEU A 136 -6.37 -22.52 25.68
C LEU A 136 -6.91 -21.20 26.24
N LEU A 137 -6.12 -20.12 26.18
CA LEU A 137 -6.56 -18.78 26.61
C LEU A 137 -7.66 -18.24 25.71
N ALA A 138 -7.57 -18.45 24.39
CA ALA A 138 -8.61 -18.08 23.43
C ALA A 138 -9.90 -18.89 23.64
N ILE A 139 -9.80 -20.19 23.88
CA ILE A 139 -10.95 -21.05 24.23
C ILE A 139 -11.54 -20.59 25.56
N ALA A 140 -10.74 -20.30 26.58
CA ALA A 140 -11.22 -19.78 27.86
C ALA A 140 -11.98 -18.46 27.69
N ALA A 141 -11.41 -17.52 26.90
CA ALA A 141 -12.05 -16.28 26.54
C ALA A 141 -13.39 -16.52 25.80
N LEU A 142 -13.39 -17.35 24.76
CA LEU A 142 -14.58 -17.65 23.96
C LEU A 142 -15.66 -18.38 24.77
N VAL A 143 -15.29 -19.35 25.61
CA VAL A 143 -16.22 -20.12 26.46
C VAL A 143 -16.82 -19.23 27.54
N GLY A 144 -16.00 -18.40 28.19
CA GLY A 144 -16.49 -17.45 29.20
C GLY A 144 -17.37 -16.36 28.61
N LEU A 145 -17.04 -15.90 27.40
CA LEU A 145 -17.86 -14.95 26.64
C LEU A 145 -19.07 -15.61 25.98
N ARG A 146 -19.13 -16.94 25.80
CA ARG A 146 -20.24 -17.63 25.13
C ARG A 146 -21.58 -17.40 25.81
N ARG A 147 -21.61 -17.26 27.14
CA ARG A 147 -22.84 -16.97 27.89
C ARG A 147 -23.20 -15.49 27.82
N GLU A 148 -22.24 -14.57 27.86
CA GLU A 148 -22.52 -13.15 27.64
C GLU A 148 -22.91 -12.89 26.18
N TRP A 149 -22.33 -13.59 25.21
CA TRP A 149 -22.75 -13.62 23.82
C TRP A 149 -24.16 -14.19 23.69
N ARG A 150 -24.49 -15.28 24.40
CA ARG A 150 -25.86 -15.84 24.44
C ARG A 150 -26.83 -14.91 25.15
N LEU A 151 -26.44 -14.22 26.22
CA LEU A 151 -27.27 -13.24 26.93
C LEU A 151 -27.42 -11.94 26.16
N LEU A 152 -26.39 -11.51 25.43
CA LEU A 152 -26.45 -10.44 24.44
C LEU A 152 -27.40 -10.90 23.34
N THR A 153 -27.18 -12.01 22.66
CA THR A 153 -28.11 -12.50 21.63
C THR A 153 -29.51 -12.77 22.17
N CYS A 154 -29.70 -13.24 23.41
CA CYS A 154 -31.03 -13.45 23.99
C CYS A 154 -31.67 -12.16 24.49
N LYS A 155 -30.92 -11.16 24.98
CA LYS A 155 -31.43 -9.80 25.24
C LYS A 155 -31.67 -9.05 23.94
N THR A 156 -30.91 -9.34 22.89
CA THR A 156 -31.13 -8.84 21.53
C THR A 156 -32.32 -9.54 20.90
N VAL A 157 -32.57 -10.83 21.16
CA VAL A 157 -33.74 -11.59 20.65
C VAL A 157 -34.99 -11.34 21.48
N ALA A 158 -34.91 -11.20 22.80
CA ALA A 158 -36.01 -10.75 23.66
C ALA A 158 -36.29 -9.26 23.48
N GLY A 159 -35.25 -8.46 23.24
CA GLY A 159 -35.33 -7.10 22.75
C GLY A 159 -35.97 -7.05 21.36
N MET A 160 -35.60 -7.95 20.43
CA MET A 160 -36.23 -8.06 19.11
C MET A 160 -37.66 -8.62 19.17
N ARG A 161 -38.03 -9.44 20.16
CA ARG A 161 -39.41 -9.90 20.38
C ARG A 161 -40.27 -8.83 21.04
N SER A 162 -39.71 -8.07 21.98
CA SER A 162 -40.35 -6.89 22.55
C SER A 162 -40.47 -5.80 21.47
N VAL A 163 -39.45 -5.62 20.63
CA VAL A 163 -39.47 -4.75 19.45
C VAL A 163 -40.42 -5.29 18.39
N ALA A 164 -40.54 -6.60 18.14
CA ALA A 164 -41.50 -7.16 17.19
C ALA A 164 -42.95 -7.07 17.69
N HIS A 165 -43.17 -7.17 19.00
CA HIS A 165 -44.46 -6.97 19.64
C HIS A 165 -44.84 -5.48 19.69
N VAL A 166 -43.87 -4.60 19.98
CA VAL A 166 -43.98 -3.13 19.89
C VAL A 166 -44.13 -2.67 18.43
N TRP A 167 -43.50 -3.35 17.47
CA TRP A 167 -43.56 -3.08 16.02
C TRP A 167 -44.91 -3.51 15.42
N ASN A 168 -45.47 -4.64 15.86
CA ASN A 168 -46.82 -5.06 15.46
C ASN A 168 -47.91 -4.21 16.11
N THR A 169 -47.70 -3.71 17.33
CA THR A 169 -48.60 -2.72 17.94
C THR A 169 -48.40 -1.30 17.36
N HIS A 170 -47.20 -0.96 16.88
CA HIS A 170 -46.87 0.32 16.19
C HIS A 170 -47.36 0.42 14.74
N ARG A 171 -47.88 -0.66 14.13
CA ARG A 171 -48.54 -0.58 12.82
C ARG A 171 -49.87 0.19 12.86
N ARG A 172 -50.38 0.54 14.06
CA ARG A 172 -51.66 1.24 14.26
C ARG A 172 -51.54 2.72 14.69
N SER A 173 -50.34 3.30 14.83
CA SER A 173 -50.18 4.74 15.10
C SER A 173 -48.81 5.26 14.62
N PRO A 174 -48.73 6.13 13.60
CA PRO A 174 -47.49 6.46 12.89
C PRO A 174 -46.70 7.67 13.47
N ALA A 175 -46.76 7.95 14.77
CA ALA A 175 -45.98 9.05 15.36
C ALA A 175 -45.43 8.69 16.74
N GLY A 176 -44.12 8.42 16.87
CA GLY A 176 -43.50 8.53 18.20
C GLY A 176 -42.23 7.75 18.58
N SER A 177 -41.57 6.93 17.75
CA SER A 177 -40.38 6.17 18.26
C SER A 177 -39.24 5.94 17.27
N ARG A 178 -38.62 7.04 16.81
CA ARG A 178 -37.23 7.05 16.33
C ARG A 178 -36.42 7.74 17.40
N ASP A 179 -35.38 7.13 17.99
CA ASP A 179 -34.29 7.78 18.76
C ASP A 179 -33.33 6.69 19.31
N PHE A 180 -32.07 6.55 18.87
CA PHE A 180 -30.91 7.19 19.53
C PHE A 180 -29.77 7.53 18.55
N PHE A 181 -29.67 6.86 17.39
CA PHE A 181 -28.75 7.24 16.30
C PHE A 181 -29.43 7.99 15.14
N ASP A 182 -30.77 8.04 15.13
CA ASP A 182 -31.58 8.85 14.21
C ASP A 182 -32.01 10.21 14.82
N ALA A 183 -31.67 10.47 16.09
CA ALA A 183 -32.09 11.60 16.94
C ALA A 183 -31.34 12.93 16.71
N ILE A 184 -30.73 13.12 15.54
CA ILE A 184 -30.17 14.41 15.11
C ILE A 184 -31.01 14.84 13.92
N PRO A 185 -31.57 16.06 13.86
CA PRO A 185 -32.66 16.39 12.93
C PRO A 185 -32.18 16.40 11.47
N TRP A 186 -32.38 15.27 10.77
CA TRP A 186 -32.02 15.09 9.36
C TRP A 186 -33.23 15.05 8.41
N ARG A 187 -34.45 15.27 8.90
CA ARG A 187 -35.68 15.19 8.09
C ARG A 187 -36.37 16.53 7.90
N ALA A 188 -35.73 17.41 7.13
CA ALA A 188 -36.41 18.50 6.42
C ALA A 188 -35.57 19.04 5.24
N ILE A 189 -34.99 18.18 4.39
CA ILE A 189 -34.46 18.60 3.07
C ILE A 189 -34.78 17.51 2.03
N SER A 190 -36.07 17.26 1.82
CA SER A 190 -36.58 16.41 0.74
C SER A 190 -37.36 17.24 -0.28
N ALA A 191 -36.76 18.34 -0.72
CA ALA A 191 -37.06 18.94 -2.02
C ALA A 191 -35.83 18.71 -2.91
N ARG A 192 -35.77 17.53 -3.54
CA ARG A 192 -34.71 17.14 -4.47
C ARG A 192 -34.81 18.02 -5.72
N GLN A 193 -33.94 19.01 -5.82
CA GLN A 193 -33.74 19.72 -7.07
C GLN A 193 -32.81 18.91 -8.00
N PRO A 194 -33.06 18.93 -9.32
CA PRO A 194 -32.24 18.23 -10.29
C PRO A 194 -30.78 18.67 -10.17
N ALA A 195 -29.86 17.70 -10.30
CA ALA A 195 -28.44 17.98 -10.41
C ALA A 195 -28.22 18.92 -11.61
N ARG A 196 -27.85 20.17 -11.34
CA ARG A 196 -27.60 21.16 -12.39
C ARG A 196 -26.29 20.87 -13.10
N HIS A 197 -26.29 21.06 -14.41
CA HIS A 197 -25.10 21.22 -15.24
C HIS A 197 -24.16 22.24 -14.57
N GLY A 198 -22.96 21.81 -14.16
CA GLY A 198 -21.96 22.66 -13.49
C GLY A 198 -21.42 22.16 -12.15
N ALA A 199 -22.08 21.22 -11.47
CA ALA A 199 -21.58 20.72 -10.17
C ALA A 199 -20.18 20.07 -10.27
N LEU A 200 -19.91 19.34 -11.37
CA LEU A 200 -18.59 18.77 -11.64
C LEU A 200 -17.53 19.87 -11.80
N LEU A 201 -17.84 20.92 -12.58
CA LEU A 201 -16.93 22.05 -12.80
C LEU A 201 -16.56 22.75 -11.49
N VAL A 202 -17.53 22.96 -10.59
CA VAL A 202 -17.26 23.52 -9.25
C VAL A 202 -16.34 22.62 -8.43
N LYS A 203 -16.56 21.29 -8.44
CA LYS A 203 -15.67 20.35 -7.74
C LYS A 203 -14.26 20.36 -8.33
N LEU A 204 -14.12 20.34 -9.66
CA LEU A 204 -12.82 20.43 -10.33
C LEU A 204 -12.12 21.74 -10.01
N THR A 205 -12.85 22.86 -9.98
CA THR A 205 -12.31 24.17 -9.59
C THR A 205 -11.83 24.16 -8.15
N ALA A 206 -12.60 23.57 -7.22
CA ALA A 206 -12.20 23.46 -5.83
C ALA A 206 -10.95 22.56 -5.64
N VAL A 207 -10.81 21.47 -6.41
CA VAL A 207 -9.58 20.65 -6.44
C VAL A 207 -8.40 21.49 -6.91
N ALA A 208 -8.55 22.21 -8.03
CA ALA A 208 -7.50 23.05 -8.58
C ALA A 208 -7.07 24.14 -7.59
N LEU A 209 -8.03 24.80 -6.93
CA LEU A 209 -7.75 25.81 -5.90
C LEU A 209 -7.04 25.22 -4.68
N ALA A 210 -7.41 24.02 -4.23
CA ALA A 210 -6.74 23.35 -3.12
C ALA A 210 -5.29 22.95 -3.48
N LEU A 211 -5.06 22.47 -4.70
CA LEU A 211 -3.71 22.17 -5.22
C LEU A 211 -2.86 23.43 -5.37
N LEU A 212 -3.43 24.52 -5.90
CA LEU A 212 -2.75 25.81 -6.02
C LEU A 212 -2.38 26.39 -4.65
N ALA A 213 -3.27 26.26 -3.65
CA ALA A 213 -2.99 26.69 -2.28
C ALA A 213 -1.86 25.89 -1.63
N ALA A 214 -1.83 24.58 -1.86
CA ALA A 214 -0.73 23.71 -1.43
C ALA A 214 0.60 24.18 -2.03
N GLY A 215 0.61 24.43 -3.34
CA GLY A 215 1.80 24.82 -4.10
C GLY A 215 2.60 23.58 -4.47
N PRO A 216 2.33 22.95 -5.63
CA PRO A 216 3.06 21.76 -6.04
C PRO A 216 4.56 22.06 -6.25
N PRO A 217 5.46 21.09 -5.99
CA PRO A 217 5.14 19.76 -5.48
C PRO A 217 4.76 19.79 -3.98
N VAL A 218 3.77 18.99 -3.58
CA VAL A 218 3.37 18.81 -2.18
C VAL A 218 4.29 17.77 -1.53
N LEU A 219 5.25 18.23 -0.75
CA LEU A 219 6.33 17.37 -0.22
C LEU A 219 6.04 16.89 1.21
N GLU A 220 5.28 17.67 1.97
CA GLU A 220 5.05 17.40 3.38
C GLU A 220 3.87 16.45 3.61
N THR A 221 4.05 15.53 4.57
CA THR A 221 3.01 14.54 4.93
C THR A 221 1.74 15.23 5.44
N TRP A 222 1.86 16.31 6.21
CA TRP A 222 0.70 17.01 6.76
C TRP A 222 -0.09 17.75 5.66
N GLU A 223 0.57 18.33 4.66
CA GLU A 223 -0.08 18.98 3.52
C GLU A 223 -0.82 17.95 2.67
N THR A 224 -0.19 16.80 2.45
CA THR A 224 -0.79 15.65 1.77
C THR A 224 -2.07 15.20 2.48
N LEU A 225 -2.05 15.09 3.82
CA LEU A 225 -3.23 14.73 4.61
C LEU A 225 -4.31 15.81 4.60
N ALA A 226 -3.94 17.08 4.65
CA ALA A 226 -4.87 18.21 4.54
C ALA A 226 -5.55 18.24 3.16
N LEU A 227 -4.78 18.03 2.10
CA LEU A 227 -5.29 17.88 0.72
C LEU A 227 -6.23 16.67 0.62
N ALA A 228 -5.87 15.53 1.20
CA ALA A 228 -6.73 14.36 1.23
C ALA A 228 -8.06 14.62 1.94
N ALA A 229 -8.04 15.33 3.08
CA ALA A 229 -9.25 15.75 3.77
C ALA A 229 -10.12 16.68 2.89
N ALA A 230 -9.51 17.64 2.19
CA ALA A 230 -10.23 18.50 1.23
C ALA A 230 -10.85 17.69 0.08
N LEU A 231 -10.11 16.72 -0.49
CA LEU A 231 -10.60 15.82 -1.54
C LEU A 231 -11.75 14.92 -1.03
N LEU A 232 -11.69 14.42 0.19
CA LEU A 232 -12.79 13.66 0.78
C LEU A 232 -14.02 14.55 1.03
N ALA A 233 -13.82 15.81 1.45
CA ALA A 233 -14.92 16.77 1.55
C ALA A 233 -15.57 17.01 0.18
N LEU A 234 -14.79 17.05 -0.90
CA LEU A 234 -15.29 17.15 -2.28
C LEU A 234 -16.07 15.92 -2.71
N VAL A 235 -15.59 14.71 -2.40
CA VAL A 235 -16.28 13.44 -2.75
C VAL A 235 -17.58 13.30 -1.99
N PHE A 236 -17.56 13.50 -0.67
CA PHE A 236 -18.70 13.30 0.23
C PHE A 236 -19.54 14.57 0.47
N GLY A 237 -19.23 15.67 -0.24
CA GLY A 237 -19.94 16.94 -0.10
C GLY A 237 -20.76 17.34 -1.32
N GLU A 238 -21.58 18.37 -1.10
CA GLU A 238 -22.45 19.01 -2.09
C GLU A 238 -21.92 20.40 -2.44
N CYS A 239 -22.02 20.82 -3.70
CA CYS A 239 -21.59 22.15 -4.09
C CYS A 239 -22.50 23.20 -3.44
N ARG A 240 -21.91 24.20 -2.76
CA ARG A 240 -22.64 25.34 -2.21
C ARG A 240 -23.13 26.26 -3.32
N ARG A 241 -24.25 26.93 -3.09
CA ARG A 241 -24.86 27.85 -4.06
C ARG A 241 -24.20 29.23 -3.99
N GLY A 242 -24.03 29.86 -5.14
CA GLY A 242 -23.53 31.23 -5.30
C GLY A 242 -22.35 31.26 -6.26
N TRP A 243 -22.58 31.77 -7.46
CA TRP A 243 -21.53 31.89 -8.48
C TRP A 243 -20.38 32.80 -8.02
N TRP A 244 -20.64 33.78 -7.16
CA TRP A 244 -19.65 34.68 -6.54
C TRP A 244 -18.65 33.96 -5.62
N ARG A 245 -18.98 32.76 -5.12
CA ARG A 245 -18.08 32.02 -4.21
C ARG A 245 -16.81 31.54 -4.90
N ILE A 246 -16.92 31.20 -6.19
CA ILE A 246 -15.77 30.75 -7.00
C ILE A 246 -14.72 31.87 -7.12
N PRO A 247 -15.05 33.08 -7.64
CA PRO A 247 -14.07 34.16 -7.70
C PRO A 247 -13.62 34.60 -6.31
N ALA A 248 -14.48 34.59 -5.28
CA ALA A 248 -14.04 34.90 -3.91
C ALA A 248 -13.01 33.89 -3.39
N ALA A 249 -13.24 32.58 -3.55
CA ALA A 249 -12.28 31.54 -3.17
C ALA A 249 -10.99 31.66 -3.99
N ALA A 250 -11.08 31.95 -5.29
CA ALA A 250 -9.93 32.17 -6.14
C ALA A 250 -9.09 33.37 -5.67
N VAL A 251 -9.73 34.51 -5.36
CA VAL A 251 -9.04 35.69 -4.81
C VAL A 251 -8.32 35.37 -3.50
N LEU A 252 -8.96 34.62 -2.59
CA LEU A 252 -8.32 34.20 -1.33
C LEU A 252 -7.12 33.29 -1.56
N VAL A 253 -7.21 32.34 -2.49
CA VAL A 253 -6.09 31.45 -2.84
C VAL A 253 -4.97 32.24 -3.50
N LEU A 254 -5.27 33.15 -4.44
CA LEU A 254 -4.27 34.01 -5.08
C LEU A 254 -3.60 34.96 -4.08
N ALA A 255 -4.37 35.52 -3.13
CA ALA A 255 -3.81 36.33 -2.05
C ALA A 255 -2.89 35.50 -1.14
N ALA A 256 -3.30 34.28 -0.77
CA ALA A 256 -2.45 33.38 0.01
C ALA A 256 -1.17 33.02 -0.75
N MET A 257 -1.23 32.74 -2.05
CA MET A 257 -0.07 32.48 -2.89
C MET A 257 0.86 33.70 -3.00
N GLY A 258 0.30 34.91 -3.20
CA GLY A 258 1.07 36.14 -3.25
C GLY A 258 1.79 36.45 -1.92
N LEU A 259 1.10 36.25 -0.80
CA LEU A 259 1.69 36.39 0.53
C LEU A 259 2.78 35.33 0.77
N LYS A 260 2.54 34.06 0.41
CA LYS A 260 3.56 32.99 0.47
C LYS A 260 4.82 33.35 -0.32
N GLY A 261 4.66 33.88 -1.53
CA GLY A 261 5.78 34.30 -2.37
C GLY A 261 6.59 35.47 -1.82
N ALA A 262 6.04 36.25 -0.89
CA ALA A 262 6.73 37.35 -0.22
C ALA A 262 7.42 36.93 1.09
N LEU A 263 7.17 35.71 1.58
CA LEU A 263 7.77 35.22 2.82
C LEU A 263 9.26 34.86 2.61
N PRO A 264 10.14 35.11 3.60
CA PRO A 264 11.54 34.70 3.51
C PRO A 264 11.68 33.18 3.39
N ARG A 265 12.47 32.71 2.44
CA ARG A 265 12.74 31.29 2.21
C ARG A 265 14.23 31.02 2.18
N ALA A 266 14.64 29.81 2.55
CA ALA A 266 16.06 29.48 2.57
C ALA A 266 16.61 29.36 1.16
N ASP A 267 15.83 28.85 0.20
CA ASP A 267 16.19 28.77 -1.22
C ASP A 267 17.56 28.12 -1.49
N ILE A 268 17.96 27.16 -0.65
CA ILE A 268 19.26 26.50 -0.74
C ILE A 268 19.27 25.66 -2.02
N ALA A 269 20.28 25.86 -2.87
CA ALA A 269 20.44 25.03 -4.06
C ALA A 269 21.09 23.71 -3.67
N GLU A 270 20.40 22.61 -3.95
CA GLU A 270 20.85 21.25 -3.65
C GLU A 270 21.28 20.55 -4.94
N ALA A 271 22.45 19.92 -4.87
CA ALA A 271 23.02 19.04 -5.86
C ALA A 271 23.26 17.67 -5.22
N HIS A 272 22.87 16.58 -5.88
CA HIS A 272 23.13 15.25 -5.34
C HIS A 272 23.18 14.18 -6.42
N ASN A 273 23.82 13.06 -6.11
CA ASN A 273 23.75 11.84 -6.92
C ASN A 273 24.21 10.61 -6.12
N ALA A 274 24.00 9.42 -6.68
CA ALA A 274 24.64 8.21 -6.20
C ALA A 274 26.17 8.35 -6.26
N PHE A 275 26.87 7.81 -5.27
CA PHE A 275 28.32 7.70 -5.25
C PHE A 275 28.71 6.25 -5.56
N LEU A 276 28.45 5.82 -6.79
CA LEU A 276 28.81 4.50 -7.30
C LEU A 276 29.87 4.66 -8.38
N LEU A 277 30.97 3.92 -8.25
CA LEU A 277 32.13 4.01 -9.12
C LEU A 277 32.35 2.66 -9.82
N PRO A 278 31.57 2.34 -10.87
CA PRO A 278 31.72 1.06 -11.57
C PRO A 278 33.02 0.98 -12.37
N ARG A 279 33.67 2.11 -12.65
CA ARG A 279 34.95 2.25 -13.36
C ARG A 279 35.67 3.52 -12.91
N ASP A 280 36.98 3.56 -13.13
CA ASP A 280 37.79 4.78 -13.03
C ASP A 280 37.49 5.74 -14.18
N GLY A 281 37.60 7.04 -13.92
CA GLY A 281 37.12 8.08 -14.82
C GLY A 281 35.60 8.15 -14.85
N GLY A 282 35.05 9.35 -14.78
CA GLY A 282 33.61 9.54 -14.84
C GLY A 282 33.16 10.90 -14.33
N PRO A 283 31.85 11.18 -14.41
CA PRO A 283 31.33 12.50 -14.10
C PRO A 283 31.53 12.93 -12.64
N LEU A 284 31.73 11.98 -11.72
CA LEU A 284 32.04 12.31 -10.32
C LEU A 284 33.48 12.77 -10.15
N GLU A 285 34.44 12.06 -10.75
CA GLU A 285 35.87 12.41 -10.70
C GLU A 285 36.16 13.72 -11.43
N GLU A 286 35.51 13.93 -12.58
CA GLU A 286 35.66 15.15 -13.39
C GLU A 286 34.98 16.38 -12.76
N GLY A 287 33.92 16.16 -11.99
CA GLY A 287 33.01 17.23 -11.56
C GLY A 287 33.06 17.60 -10.08
N LEU A 288 33.55 16.71 -9.21
CA LEU A 288 33.73 17.00 -7.78
C LEU A 288 35.06 17.71 -7.52
N PRO A 289 35.18 18.53 -6.46
CA PRO A 289 36.46 19.08 -6.05
C PRO A 289 37.49 17.96 -5.81
N PRO A 290 38.73 18.08 -6.32
CA PRO A 290 39.71 16.99 -6.26
C PRO A 290 39.95 16.44 -4.85
N GLU A 291 40.06 17.32 -3.85
CA GLU A 291 40.26 16.95 -2.44
C GLU A 291 39.05 16.19 -1.86
N VAL A 292 37.83 16.57 -2.25
CA VAL A 292 36.59 15.92 -1.82
C VAL A 292 36.48 14.53 -2.46
N PHE A 293 36.71 14.45 -3.78
CA PHE A 293 36.65 13.20 -4.51
C PHE A 293 37.69 12.20 -4.00
N ALA A 294 38.95 12.62 -3.83
CA ALA A 294 40.01 11.73 -3.35
C ALA A 294 39.68 11.14 -1.96
N SER A 295 39.17 11.97 -1.04
CA SER A 295 38.77 11.52 0.31
C SER A 295 37.60 10.53 0.29
N TRP A 296 36.56 10.80 -0.52
CA TRP A 296 35.40 9.92 -0.63
C TRP A 296 35.70 8.65 -1.43
N ARG A 297 36.55 8.73 -2.46
CA ARG A 297 37.06 7.57 -3.21
C ARG A 297 37.75 6.59 -2.28
N ALA A 298 38.67 7.07 -1.44
CA ALA A 298 39.39 6.23 -0.48
C ALA A 298 38.42 5.52 0.50
N GLN A 299 37.40 6.23 0.99
CA GLN A 299 36.38 5.62 1.86
C GLN A 299 35.49 4.62 1.11
N PHE A 300 35.10 4.93 -0.12
CA PHE A 300 34.30 4.05 -0.94
C PHE A 300 35.04 2.76 -1.27
N ASP A 301 36.29 2.84 -1.71
CA ASP A 301 37.11 1.67 -2.05
C ASP A 301 37.37 0.78 -0.80
N ALA A 302 37.49 1.39 0.39
CA ALA A 302 37.64 0.66 1.65
C ALA A 302 36.36 -0.04 2.09
N LEU A 303 35.19 0.57 1.87
CA LEU A 303 33.89 0.01 2.29
C LEU A 303 33.30 -0.95 1.25
N TYR A 304 33.58 -0.72 -0.03
CA TYR A 304 33.05 -1.50 -1.14
C TYR A 304 34.22 -2.06 -1.96
N PRO A 305 35.00 -3.02 -1.40
CA PRO A 305 36.11 -3.63 -2.11
C PRO A 305 35.63 -4.44 -3.31
N GLU A 306 36.50 -4.60 -4.31
CA GLU A 306 36.19 -5.42 -5.48
C GLU A 306 36.07 -6.90 -5.06
N PRO A 307 34.97 -7.59 -5.42
CA PRO A 307 34.79 -8.98 -5.02
C PRO A 307 35.75 -9.90 -5.76
N GLU A 308 36.23 -10.96 -5.11
CA GLU A 308 37.14 -11.95 -5.72
C GLU A 308 36.57 -12.60 -6.99
N ALA A 309 35.24 -12.72 -7.07
CA ALA A 309 34.53 -13.26 -8.22
C ALA A 309 33.38 -12.33 -8.66
N PRO A 310 33.14 -12.17 -9.97
CA PRO A 310 32.00 -11.41 -10.48
C PRO A 310 30.66 -11.98 -9.97
N VAL A 311 29.84 -11.12 -9.36
CA VAL A 311 28.49 -11.49 -8.92
C VAL A 311 27.49 -10.98 -9.95
N SER A 312 26.73 -11.90 -10.55
CA SER A 312 25.68 -11.55 -11.52
C SER A 312 24.62 -10.64 -10.89
N SER A 313 24.11 -9.69 -11.67
CA SER A 313 23.07 -8.75 -11.27
C SER A 313 23.48 -7.83 -10.11
N SER A 314 24.79 -7.73 -9.82
CA SER A 314 25.36 -6.75 -8.90
C SER A 314 25.42 -5.35 -9.53
N TRP A 315 25.60 -4.33 -8.70
CA TRP A 315 25.76 -2.95 -9.17
C TRP A 315 27.00 -2.80 -10.07
N ARG A 316 28.05 -3.61 -9.87
CA ARG A 316 29.23 -3.64 -10.76
C ARG A 316 28.94 -4.35 -12.09
N ASP A 317 28.28 -5.51 -12.05
CA ASP A 317 27.90 -6.27 -13.26
C ASP A 317 26.97 -5.45 -14.17
N THR A 318 25.98 -4.79 -13.56
CA THR A 318 25.04 -3.90 -14.26
C THR A 318 25.65 -2.56 -14.67
N LYS A 319 26.89 -2.27 -14.22
CA LYS A 319 27.57 -0.97 -14.39
C LYS A 319 26.71 0.20 -13.88
N ALA A 320 26.01 -0.03 -12.78
CA ALA A 320 25.21 0.97 -12.09
C ALA A 320 26.11 2.13 -11.63
N GLY A 321 25.64 3.35 -11.83
CA GLY A 321 26.40 4.56 -11.55
C GLY A 321 25.91 5.79 -12.32
N PRO A 322 26.28 6.98 -11.84
CA PRO A 322 25.82 8.23 -12.44
C PRO A 322 26.48 8.50 -13.80
N THR A 323 25.68 8.96 -14.77
CA THR A 323 26.15 9.42 -16.09
C THR A 323 26.35 10.94 -16.17
N THR A 324 26.05 11.64 -15.09
CA THR A 324 26.09 13.10 -14.95
C THR A 324 26.46 13.41 -13.51
N LEU A 325 27.11 14.55 -13.26
CA LEU A 325 27.52 14.92 -11.91
C LEU A 325 26.32 14.95 -10.96
N TYR A 326 25.26 15.68 -11.33
CA TYR A 326 24.04 15.82 -10.52
C TYR A 326 22.84 15.11 -11.13
N ALA A 327 22.02 14.48 -10.29
CA ALA A 327 20.76 13.89 -10.70
C ALA A 327 19.72 14.97 -11.02
N LYS A 328 18.74 14.63 -11.85
CA LYS A 328 17.52 15.44 -12.02
C LYS A 328 16.53 15.10 -10.90
N SER A 329 15.70 16.04 -10.48
CA SER A 329 14.62 15.77 -9.51
C SER A 329 13.27 16.20 -10.05
N ALA A 330 12.23 15.41 -9.74
CA ALA A 330 10.85 15.81 -10.01
C ALA A 330 10.44 17.04 -9.18
N ASP A 331 11.12 17.29 -8.07
CA ASP A 331 10.89 18.48 -7.23
C ASP A 331 11.14 19.78 -8.02
N ALA A 332 12.02 19.74 -9.02
CA ALA A 332 12.40 20.89 -9.83
C ALA A 332 11.39 21.24 -10.96
N ILE A 333 10.32 20.46 -11.14
CA ILE A 333 9.32 20.70 -12.21
C ILE A 333 8.62 22.05 -12.02
N TRP A 334 8.20 22.36 -10.80
CA TRP A 334 7.50 23.62 -10.47
C TRP A 334 8.42 24.70 -9.95
N ARG A 335 9.62 24.30 -9.53
CA ARG A 335 10.61 25.18 -8.92
C ARG A 335 11.95 24.96 -9.62
N PRO A 336 12.22 25.71 -10.71
CA PRO A 336 13.46 25.58 -11.45
C PRO A 336 14.68 25.66 -10.52
N ALA A 337 15.61 24.73 -10.66
CA ALA A 337 16.77 24.62 -9.79
C ALA A 337 18.08 24.77 -10.58
N LYS A 338 19.10 25.32 -9.92
CA LYS A 338 20.45 25.49 -10.48
C LYS A 338 21.13 24.14 -10.73
N TYR A 339 20.91 23.17 -9.83
CA TYR A 339 21.49 21.83 -9.90
C TYR A 339 20.38 20.77 -9.92
N THR A 340 20.13 20.08 -8.81
CA THR A 340 19.12 19.01 -8.72
C THR A 340 17.76 19.53 -8.30
N ARG A 341 17.70 20.29 -7.19
CA ARG A 341 16.47 20.92 -6.67
C ARG A 341 16.79 22.14 -5.79
N GLN A 342 15.77 22.87 -5.39
CA GLN A 342 15.85 23.92 -4.35
C GLN A 342 15.13 23.45 -3.10
N VAL A 343 15.71 23.71 -1.93
CA VAL A 343 15.17 23.26 -0.64
C VAL A 343 15.11 24.40 0.39
N ASP A 344 14.02 24.41 1.16
CA ASP A 344 13.83 25.33 2.29
C ASP A 344 14.12 24.68 3.65
N ALA A 345 14.17 23.35 3.67
CA ALA A 345 14.50 22.54 4.83
C ALA A 345 15.42 21.39 4.41
N ILE A 346 16.34 21.05 5.30
CA ILE A 346 17.21 19.88 5.17
C ILE A 346 16.99 19.04 6.42
N GLY A 347 16.71 17.74 6.25
CA GLY A 347 16.44 16.87 7.38
C GLY A 347 16.21 15.44 6.93
N PHE A 348 17.22 14.61 7.09
CA PHE A 348 17.11 13.20 6.73
C PHE A 348 18.12 12.35 7.51
N ARG A 349 17.81 11.05 7.59
CA ARG A 349 18.65 10.03 8.22
C ARG A 349 18.93 8.81 7.36
N THR A 350 18.17 8.66 6.29
CA THR A 350 18.26 7.55 5.34
C THR A 350 18.15 8.08 3.91
N LEU A 351 18.53 7.27 2.93
CA LEU A 351 18.37 7.61 1.51
C LEU A 351 16.90 7.90 1.15
N ALA A 352 15.98 7.19 1.79
CA ALA A 352 14.56 7.39 1.54
C ALA A 352 14.00 8.69 2.11
N GLU A 353 14.45 9.09 3.31
CA GLU A 353 14.12 10.41 3.86
C GLU A 353 14.77 11.53 3.05
N PHE A 354 15.95 11.29 2.49
CA PHE A 354 16.65 12.24 1.61
C PHE A 354 15.89 12.49 0.30
N ARG A 355 15.12 11.53 -0.20
CA ARG A 355 14.38 11.64 -1.47
C ARG A 355 15.29 11.81 -2.68
N GLY A 356 16.36 11.01 -2.73
CA GLY A 356 17.28 10.96 -3.86
C GLY A 356 16.63 10.29 -5.08
N GLY A 357 16.18 11.09 -6.05
CA GLY A 357 15.51 10.63 -7.27
C GLY A 357 16.28 9.54 -8.04
N PHE A 358 17.61 9.59 -7.99
CA PHE A 358 18.53 8.63 -8.62
C PHE A 358 18.35 7.20 -8.12
N ALA A 359 17.88 7.00 -6.88
CA ALA A 359 17.76 5.68 -6.27
C ALA A 359 16.75 4.76 -6.99
N ASN A 360 15.89 5.34 -7.84
CA ASN A 360 14.88 4.64 -8.63
C ASN A 360 15.12 4.79 -10.14
N GLU A 361 16.37 4.93 -10.59
CA GLU A 361 16.71 4.88 -12.02
C GLU A 361 16.83 3.44 -12.52
N LEU A 362 16.32 3.20 -13.73
CA LEU A 362 16.33 1.86 -14.35
C LEU A 362 17.71 1.39 -14.75
N ARG A 363 18.66 2.30 -15.00
CA ARG A 363 20.05 1.92 -15.27
C ARG A 363 20.69 1.23 -14.06
N ASP A 364 20.26 1.61 -12.87
CA ASP A 364 20.81 1.10 -11.61
C ASP A 364 20.03 -0.14 -11.15
N ASN A 365 19.47 -0.94 -12.08
CA ASN A 365 18.62 -2.11 -11.82
C ASN A 365 19.40 -3.36 -11.36
N PHE A 366 20.13 -3.25 -10.25
CA PHE A 366 20.79 -4.38 -9.60
C PHE A 366 19.97 -4.96 -8.44
N TRP A 367 20.17 -6.25 -8.17
CA TRP A 367 19.52 -6.99 -7.07
C TRP A 367 20.37 -8.12 -6.49
N GLY A 368 21.59 -8.31 -7.00
CA GLY A 368 22.59 -9.24 -6.45
C GLY A 368 23.79 -8.48 -5.87
N GLY A 369 24.73 -9.23 -5.31
CA GLY A 369 26.00 -8.68 -4.78
C GLY A 369 25.94 -8.20 -3.34
N ASP A 370 26.89 -7.34 -3.01
CA ASP A 370 27.22 -6.80 -1.69
C ASP A 370 26.39 -5.57 -1.29
N LEU A 371 25.74 -4.91 -2.26
CA LEU A 371 25.02 -3.66 -2.04
C LEU A 371 23.52 -3.84 -2.23
N ALA A 372 22.75 -3.57 -1.18
CA ALA A 372 21.31 -3.38 -1.29
C ALA A 372 20.99 -1.96 -1.82
N ARG A 373 19.92 -1.83 -2.62
CA ARG A 373 19.53 -0.52 -3.18
C ARG A 373 19.09 0.50 -2.13
N GLU A 374 18.52 0.04 -1.02
CA GLU A 374 18.12 0.91 0.09
C GLU A 374 19.34 1.57 0.77
N ASP A 375 20.50 0.91 0.64
CA ASP A 375 21.78 1.28 1.24
C ASP A 375 22.76 1.88 0.22
N MET A 376 22.25 2.33 -0.93
CA MET A 376 23.08 2.93 -1.99
C MET A 376 23.84 4.16 -1.45
N PRO A 377 25.18 4.18 -1.53
CA PRO A 377 25.95 5.34 -1.12
C PRO A 377 25.68 6.52 -2.04
N PHE A 378 25.65 7.72 -1.46
CA PHE A 378 25.33 8.93 -2.19
C PHE A 378 26.01 10.14 -1.57
N TYR A 379 26.04 11.23 -2.33
CA TYR A 379 26.57 12.49 -1.86
C TYR A 379 25.60 13.63 -2.11
N VAL A 380 25.79 14.70 -1.35
CA VAL A 380 25.03 15.94 -1.45
C VAL A 380 25.98 17.13 -1.44
N MET A 381 25.58 18.19 -2.13
CA MET A 381 26.16 19.51 -2.07
C MET A 381 25.03 20.52 -1.84
N TYR A 382 25.24 21.42 -0.87
CA TYR A 382 24.37 22.55 -0.61
C TYR A 382 25.12 23.85 -0.88
N GLU A 383 24.57 24.70 -1.75
CA GLU A 383 25.03 26.08 -1.91
C GLU A 383 24.19 26.98 -1.02
N LEU A 384 24.83 27.53 0.02
CA LEU A 384 24.18 28.32 1.06
C LEU A 384 23.77 29.70 0.53
N THR A 385 22.69 30.26 1.06
CA THR A 385 22.14 31.55 0.61
C THR A 385 22.22 32.61 1.71
N PRO A 386 22.13 33.91 1.37
CA PRO A 386 22.00 34.97 2.38
C PRO A 386 20.82 34.76 3.34
N ALA A 387 19.72 34.16 2.87
CA ALA A 387 18.55 33.90 3.70
C ALA A 387 18.77 32.77 4.73
N SER A 388 19.74 31.88 4.48
CA SER A 388 20.09 30.80 5.39
C SER A 388 20.96 31.24 6.58
N VAL A 389 21.53 32.45 6.54
CA VAL A 389 22.38 33.04 7.60
C VAL A 389 21.67 33.05 8.96
N GLY A 390 22.40 32.65 10.01
CA GLY A 390 21.87 32.49 11.37
C GLY A 390 21.08 31.19 11.59
N SER A 391 20.90 30.37 10.56
CA SER A 391 20.51 28.96 10.73
C SER A 391 21.72 28.13 11.14
N ARG A 392 21.50 26.92 11.68
CA ARG A 392 22.57 26.00 12.05
C ARG A 392 22.47 24.72 11.25
N LEU A 393 23.56 24.29 10.63
CA LEU A 393 23.66 22.97 10.01
C LEU A 393 24.15 21.99 11.06
N ARG A 394 23.42 20.91 11.26
CA ARG A 394 23.69 19.87 12.26
C ARG A 394 23.92 18.54 11.56
N TRP A 395 25.05 17.90 11.82
CA TRP A 395 25.41 16.65 11.17
C TRP A 395 26.27 15.73 12.04
N ALA A 396 26.36 14.47 11.64
CA ALA A 396 27.36 13.52 12.12
C ALA A 396 28.21 13.03 10.94
N GLY A 397 29.47 12.70 11.20
CA GLY A 397 30.42 12.25 10.18
C GLY A 397 31.23 13.40 9.57
N GLN A 398 31.74 13.15 8.36
CA GLN A 398 32.63 14.06 7.63
C GLN A 398 31.83 14.96 6.68
N LEU A 399 32.18 16.24 6.63
CA LEU A 399 31.77 17.15 5.56
C LEU A 399 32.94 18.00 5.10
N PHE A 400 32.77 18.62 3.93
CA PHE A 400 33.71 19.58 3.35
C PHE A 400 33.02 20.93 3.18
N TRP A 401 33.58 21.98 3.76
CA TRP A 401 33.01 23.33 3.77
C TRP A 401 33.91 24.28 2.99
N GLU A 402 33.38 24.91 1.95
CA GLU A 402 34.14 25.82 1.10
C GLU A 402 34.57 27.09 1.87
N ARG A 403 35.86 27.42 1.80
CA ARG A 403 36.47 28.62 2.39
C ARG A 403 36.49 29.78 1.39
N SER A 404 36.84 30.98 1.86
CA SER A 404 36.87 32.20 1.03
C SER A 404 37.85 32.11 -0.13
N ASP A 405 38.94 31.35 0.03
CA ASP A 405 39.96 31.08 -0.99
C ASP A 405 39.56 29.99 -2.02
N GLY A 406 38.37 29.41 -1.87
CA GLY A 406 37.83 28.35 -2.75
C GLY A 406 38.30 26.94 -2.40
N ARG A 407 39.15 26.77 -1.38
CA ARG A 407 39.53 25.45 -0.87
C ARG A 407 38.46 24.90 0.07
N TYR A 408 38.46 23.60 0.30
CA TYR A 408 37.52 22.96 1.22
C TYR A 408 38.18 22.61 2.55
N GLU A 409 37.57 23.06 3.64
CA GLU A 409 37.91 22.58 4.96
C GLU A 409 37.15 21.30 5.27
N GLU A 410 37.88 20.26 5.62
CA GLU A 410 37.33 19.03 6.15
C GLU A 410 36.93 19.21 7.61
N ILE A 411 35.66 18.94 7.94
CA ILE A 411 35.15 18.98 9.31
C ILE A 411 34.55 17.62 9.64
N HIS A 412 35.08 16.98 10.68
CA HIS A 412 34.62 15.68 11.15
C HIS A 412 34.03 15.77 12.55
N HIS A 413 32.85 15.17 12.72
CA HIS A 413 32.24 14.98 14.03
C HIS A 413 31.93 13.50 14.24
N GLU A 414 32.54 12.89 15.26
CA GLU A 414 32.24 11.51 15.67
C GLU A 414 30.80 11.38 16.21
N GLN A 415 30.34 12.41 16.91
CA GLN A 415 28.96 12.57 17.37
C GLN A 415 28.25 13.67 16.57
N ILE A 416 27.00 13.97 16.92
CA ILE A 416 26.27 15.02 16.23
C ILE A 416 26.81 16.40 16.65
N GLY A 417 27.46 17.09 15.72
CA GLY A 417 27.90 18.46 15.87
C GLY A 417 27.03 19.44 15.08
N GLU A 418 27.27 20.74 15.28
CA GLU A 418 26.57 21.79 14.56
C GLU A 418 27.46 23.00 14.28
N ARG A 419 27.19 23.68 13.16
CA ARG A 419 27.84 24.93 12.77
C ARG A 419 26.79 25.95 12.34
N THR A 420 26.91 27.18 12.83
CA THR A 420 26.07 28.30 12.41
C THR A 420 26.52 28.78 11.02
N ILE A 421 25.55 29.08 10.16
CA ILE A 421 25.80 29.69 8.85
C ILE A 421 26.04 31.18 9.06
N GLU A 422 27.26 31.63 8.78
CA GLU A 422 27.69 33.01 8.92
C GLU A 422 27.47 33.79 7.60
N PRO A 423 27.47 35.14 7.64
CA PRO A 423 27.33 35.95 6.41
C PRO A 423 28.34 35.60 5.32
N ASP A 424 29.58 35.27 5.70
CA ASP A 424 30.66 34.92 4.77
C ASP A 424 30.49 33.52 4.15
N ASP A 425 29.59 32.70 4.69
CA ASP A 425 29.22 31.39 4.12
C ASP A 425 28.21 31.52 2.97
N ALA A 426 27.62 32.71 2.74
CA ALA A 426 26.66 32.89 1.65
C ALA A 426 27.31 32.68 0.27
N GLY A 427 26.71 31.82 -0.55
CA GLY A 427 27.24 31.39 -1.84
C GLY A 427 28.28 30.25 -1.76
N LYS A 428 28.68 29.85 -0.55
CA LYS A 428 29.64 28.76 -0.33
C LYS A 428 28.97 27.40 -0.38
N ARG A 429 29.75 26.40 -0.80
CA ARG A 429 29.31 25.01 -0.97
C ARG A 429 29.70 24.14 0.22
N VAL A 430 28.76 23.30 0.63
CA VAL A 430 28.97 22.28 1.67
C VAL A 430 28.72 20.91 1.05
N TYR A 431 29.74 20.06 1.03
CA TYR A 431 29.70 18.71 0.50
C TYR A 431 29.66 17.69 1.63
N ALA A 432 28.80 16.68 1.51
CA ALA A 432 28.74 15.54 2.43
C ALA A 432 28.46 14.24 1.65
N ALA A 433 29.06 13.14 2.08
CA ALA A 433 28.80 11.82 1.54
C ALA A 433 28.26 10.89 2.64
N PHE A 434 27.40 9.97 2.22
CA PHE A 434 26.73 9.02 3.08
C PHE A 434 27.02 7.62 2.58
N PHE A 435 27.67 6.83 3.43
CA PHE A 435 28.02 5.44 3.17
C PHE A 435 27.30 4.54 4.18
N PRO A 436 26.10 4.01 3.83
CA PRO A 436 25.26 3.25 4.77
C PRO A 436 25.95 2.02 5.38
N MET A 437 26.91 1.43 4.66
CA MET A 437 27.70 0.30 5.17
C MET A 437 28.57 0.66 6.37
N ARG A 438 29.00 1.94 6.47
CA ARG A 438 29.70 2.46 7.65
C ARG A 438 28.72 2.86 8.75
N ASN A 439 27.66 3.58 8.37
CA ASN A 439 26.63 4.09 9.28
C ASN A 439 25.25 3.98 8.62
N PRO A 440 24.42 3.00 9.00
CA PRO A 440 23.11 2.75 8.38
C PRO A 440 22.14 3.94 8.48
N THR A 441 22.32 4.76 9.52
CA THR A 441 21.57 6.01 9.70
C THR A 441 22.54 7.16 9.92
N PHE A 442 22.28 8.27 9.24
CA PHE A 442 22.99 9.53 9.38
C PHE A 442 22.12 10.55 10.11
N GLU A 443 22.69 11.65 10.57
CA GLU A 443 21.91 12.83 10.92
C GLU A 443 22.46 13.98 10.08
N PHE A 444 21.60 14.58 9.26
CA PHE A 444 21.92 15.78 8.50
C PHE A 444 20.70 16.69 8.46
N ARG A 445 20.78 17.84 9.12
CA ARG A 445 19.62 18.70 9.37
C ARG A 445 19.98 20.18 9.38
N LEU A 446 19.13 21.00 8.76
CA LEU A 446 19.13 22.44 8.94
C LEU A 446 18.19 22.82 10.08
N VAL A 447 18.73 23.47 11.11
CA VAL A 447 17.95 24.12 12.16
C VAL A 447 17.70 25.57 11.73
N PRO A 448 16.49 25.93 11.32
CA PRO A 448 16.23 27.25 10.74
C PRO A 448 16.38 28.36 11.78
N SER A 449 16.84 29.52 11.31
CA SER A 449 16.81 30.78 12.05
C SER A 449 15.38 31.12 12.51
N ARG A 450 15.25 32.05 13.47
CA ARG A 450 13.91 32.46 13.97
C ARG A 450 13.03 33.02 12.85
N ALA A 451 13.62 33.79 11.93
CA ALA A 451 12.91 34.37 10.79
C ALA A 451 12.37 33.29 9.85
N LEU A 452 13.21 32.34 9.42
CA LEU A 452 12.79 31.23 8.57
C LEU A 452 11.76 30.33 9.25
N ARG A 453 11.88 30.12 10.56
CA ARG A 453 10.90 29.34 11.32
C ARG A 453 9.52 30.01 11.34
N LEU A 454 9.47 31.32 11.62
CA LEU A 454 8.22 32.09 11.59
C LEU A 454 7.62 32.12 10.18
N SER A 455 8.46 32.27 9.16
CA SER A 455 8.08 32.17 7.77
C SER A 455 7.43 30.81 7.45
N GLY A 456 8.05 29.69 7.85
CA GLY A 456 7.49 28.35 7.66
C GLY A 456 6.12 28.16 8.35
N TRP A 457 5.93 28.70 9.57
CA TRP A 457 4.62 28.68 10.23
C TRP A 457 3.57 29.52 9.49
N ALA A 458 3.96 30.71 9.02
CA ALA A 458 3.08 31.58 8.24
C ALA A 458 2.70 30.92 6.91
N GLU A 459 3.66 30.30 6.22
CA GLU A 459 3.44 29.55 4.99
C GLU A 459 2.44 28.40 5.22
N ALA A 460 2.66 27.58 6.24
CA ALA A 460 1.76 26.48 6.59
C ALA A 460 0.32 26.97 6.89
N LEU A 461 0.19 28.08 7.64
CA LEU A 461 -1.10 28.69 7.92
C LEU A 461 -1.78 29.20 6.64
N LEU A 462 -1.05 29.89 5.76
CA LEU A 462 -1.57 30.39 4.48
C LEU A 462 -2.00 29.24 3.55
N THR A 463 -1.23 28.15 3.50
CA THR A 463 -1.60 26.91 2.79
C THR A 463 -2.93 26.38 3.31
N LEU A 464 -3.08 26.24 4.63
CA LEU A 464 -4.32 25.76 5.24
C LEU A 464 -5.51 26.69 4.95
N LEU A 465 -5.33 28.01 5.09
CA LEU A 465 -6.37 29.00 4.78
C LEU A 465 -6.80 28.93 3.31
N GLY A 466 -5.86 28.78 2.37
CA GLY A 466 -6.15 28.61 0.95
C GLY A 466 -6.91 27.31 0.65
N MET A 467 -6.51 26.19 1.25
CA MET A 467 -7.23 24.92 1.14
C MET A 467 -8.66 25.02 1.70
N VAL A 468 -8.82 25.67 2.87
CA VAL A 468 -10.13 25.93 3.47
C VAL A 468 -10.98 26.81 2.57
N ALA A 469 -10.41 27.86 1.96
CA ALA A 469 -11.11 28.71 1.00
C ALA A 469 -11.68 27.90 -0.18
N GLY A 470 -10.87 27.03 -0.79
CA GLY A 470 -11.34 26.09 -1.82
C GLY A 470 -12.43 25.14 -1.31
N ALA A 471 -12.26 24.59 -0.10
CA ALA A 471 -13.25 23.71 0.53
C ALA A 471 -14.57 24.42 0.86
N THR A 472 -14.59 25.75 1.03
CA THR A 472 -15.84 26.51 1.27
C THR A 472 -16.81 26.51 0.09
N LEU A 473 -16.37 26.08 -1.10
CA LEU A 473 -17.22 25.79 -2.26
C LEU A 473 -18.10 24.56 -2.03
N ILE A 474 -17.78 23.76 -1.02
CA ILE A 474 -18.42 22.48 -0.73
C ILE A 474 -19.07 22.51 0.66
N ARG A 475 -20.26 21.93 0.76
CA ARG A 475 -20.93 21.61 2.01
C ARG A 475 -20.71 20.11 2.27
N PRO A 476 -19.81 19.73 3.17
CA PRO A 476 -19.59 18.32 3.48
C PRO A 476 -20.85 17.71 4.08
N ARG A 477 -21.16 16.47 3.69
CA ARG A 477 -22.15 15.66 4.42
C ARG A 477 -21.43 15.07 5.63
N TRP A 478 -21.43 15.82 6.73
CA TRP A 478 -20.60 15.53 7.91
C TRP A 478 -20.53 14.06 8.32
N PRO A 479 -21.63 13.28 8.40
CA PRO A 479 -21.52 11.87 8.78
C PRO A 479 -20.75 11.00 7.76
N ASP A 480 -20.92 11.24 6.47
CA ASP A 480 -20.20 10.47 5.43
C ASP A 480 -18.74 10.92 5.34
N TYR A 481 -18.52 12.23 5.41
CA TYR A 481 -17.19 12.86 5.39
C TYR A 481 -16.34 12.41 6.59
N LEU A 482 -16.86 12.51 7.82
CA LEU A 482 -16.13 12.12 9.02
C LEU A 482 -15.79 10.63 9.00
N ARG A 483 -16.74 9.76 8.61
CA ARG A 483 -16.47 8.31 8.48
C ARG A 483 -15.34 8.02 7.49
N ALA A 484 -15.43 8.60 6.30
CA ALA A 484 -14.41 8.39 5.26
C ALA A 484 -13.05 8.93 5.70
N THR A 485 -13.02 10.11 6.31
CA THR A 485 -11.80 10.75 6.80
C THR A 485 -11.18 9.95 7.94
N SER A 486 -11.96 9.50 8.94
CA SER A 486 -11.46 8.66 10.03
C SER A 486 -10.87 7.35 9.51
N VAL A 487 -11.56 6.67 8.58
CA VAL A 487 -11.05 5.44 7.96
C VAL A 487 -9.75 5.70 7.21
N CYS A 488 -9.71 6.76 6.39
CA CYS A 488 -8.52 7.15 5.64
C CYS A 488 -7.33 7.44 6.58
N LEU A 489 -7.54 8.24 7.62
CA LEU A 489 -6.49 8.61 8.58
C LEU A 489 -6.00 7.41 9.38
N ILE A 490 -6.89 6.51 9.81
CA ILE A 490 -6.49 5.27 10.48
C ILE A 490 -5.67 4.40 9.52
N ALA A 491 -6.12 4.24 8.28
CA ALA A 491 -5.41 3.46 7.27
C ALA A 491 -4.03 4.06 6.99
N TYR A 492 -3.95 5.38 6.79
CA TYR A 492 -2.70 6.10 6.57
C TYR A 492 -1.76 6.03 7.76
N TYR A 493 -2.29 6.14 8.98
CA TYR A 493 -1.51 5.92 10.20
C TYR A 493 -0.96 4.49 10.25
N VAL A 494 -1.75 3.47 9.90
CA VAL A 494 -1.28 2.09 9.77
C VAL A 494 -0.16 1.99 8.74
N LEU A 495 -0.22 2.70 7.60
CA LEU A 495 0.86 2.72 6.60
C LEU A 495 2.18 3.27 7.17
N ILE A 496 2.12 4.32 8.00
CA ILE A 496 3.31 4.94 8.59
C ILE A 496 3.80 4.18 9.84
N ALA A 497 2.89 3.59 10.62
CA ALA A 497 3.19 2.98 11.91
C ALA A 497 3.52 1.49 11.82
N CYS A 498 2.90 0.76 10.89
CA CYS A 498 3.23 -0.64 10.64
C CYS A 498 4.52 -0.72 9.80
N TYR A 499 5.45 -1.57 10.24
CA TYR A 499 6.87 -1.62 9.88
C TYR A 499 7.76 -0.60 10.60
N ILE A 500 8.27 -1.03 11.75
CA ILE A 500 9.33 -0.39 12.53
C ILE A 500 10.65 -1.11 12.18
N GLU A 501 11.02 -1.09 10.91
CA GLU A 501 12.41 -1.36 10.52
C GLU A 501 13.16 -0.03 10.52
N PRO A 502 14.28 0.10 11.26
CA PRO A 502 15.02 1.35 11.34
C PRO A 502 15.56 1.85 9.99
N SER A 503 15.82 0.94 9.04
CA SER A 503 16.47 1.22 7.77
C SER A 503 15.51 1.49 6.61
N SER A 504 14.24 1.07 6.69
CA SER A 504 13.38 1.03 5.51
C SER A 504 12.34 2.14 5.45
N ALA A 505 12.22 2.78 4.28
CA ALA A 505 11.31 3.89 4.05
C ALA A 505 9.87 3.51 4.39
N ARG A 506 9.17 4.40 5.09
CA ARG A 506 7.73 4.30 5.30
C ARG A 506 7.01 4.88 4.09
N LEU A 507 6.12 4.10 3.48
CA LEU A 507 5.28 4.58 2.39
C LEU A 507 4.45 5.79 2.88
N GLY A 508 4.56 6.93 2.20
CA GLY A 508 3.90 8.18 2.61
C GLY A 508 4.66 9.00 3.67
N ASN A 509 5.91 8.63 3.99
CA ASN A 509 6.81 9.40 4.86
C ASN A 509 8.28 9.31 4.37
N GLY A 510 8.46 9.24 3.04
CA GLY A 510 9.76 9.10 2.38
C GLY A 510 9.63 8.63 0.92
N TYR A 511 10.76 8.53 0.24
CA TYR A 511 10.87 8.06 -1.13
C TYR A 511 11.61 6.72 -1.19
N LEU A 512 10.84 5.63 -1.21
CA LEU A 512 11.37 4.27 -1.12
C LEU A 512 12.20 3.90 -2.37
N PRO A 513 13.47 3.47 -2.21
CA PRO A 513 14.21 2.78 -3.26
C PRO A 513 13.56 1.42 -3.54
N HIS A 514 13.11 1.18 -4.77
CA HIS A 514 12.51 -0.09 -5.17
C HIS A 514 13.60 -1.13 -5.47
N GLY A 515 13.43 -2.36 -4.99
CA GLY A 515 14.35 -3.46 -5.29
C GLY A 515 14.49 -3.73 -6.79
N GLY A 516 15.70 -4.07 -7.24
CA GLY A 516 15.96 -4.43 -8.63
C GLY A 516 15.27 -5.72 -9.06
N GLY A 517 15.12 -5.90 -10.36
CA GLY A 517 14.43 -7.04 -10.98
C GLY A 517 12.89 -7.00 -10.83
N ASN A 518 12.36 -6.05 -10.06
CA ASN A 518 10.94 -5.95 -9.77
C ASN A 518 10.22 -4.92 -10.66
N ASP A 519 8.95 -5.21 -10.95
CA ASP A 519 8.01 -4.34 -11.65
C ASP A 519 7.92 -2.92 -11.05
N GLY A 520 8.07 -2.80 -9.73
CA GLY A 520 7.94 -1.52 -9.01
C GLY A 520 8.93 -0.46 -9.46
N LEU A 521 10.21 -0.85 -9.62
CA LEU A 521 11.25 0.05 -10.13
C LEU A 521 10.93 0.54 -11.54
N VAL A 522 10.42 -0.36 -12.41
CA VAL A 522 10.08 -0.02 -13.80
C VAL A 522 8.98 1.04 -13.84
N TYR A 523 7.88 0.84 -13.10
CA TYR A 523 6.79 1.82 -13.09
C TYR A 523 7.21 3.17 -12.50
N GLU A 524 8.05 3.13 -11.48
CA GLU A 524 8.59 4.31 -10.82
C GLU A 524 9.49 5.13 -11.74
N ALA A 525 10.52 4.49 -12.32
CA ALA A 525 11.46 5.12 -13.23
C ALA A 525 10.77 5.68 -14.48
N HIS A 526 9.83 4.92 -15.06
CA HIS A 526 9.05 5.37 -16.19
C HIS A 526 8.17 6.57 -15.83
N GLY A 527 7.41 6.49 -14.73
CA GLY A 527 6.57 7.59 -14.29
C GLY A 527 7.37 8.87 -14.02
N ARG A 528 8.52 8.77 -13.36
CA ARG A 528 9.44 9.90 -13.14
C ARG A 528 9.95 10.47 -14.46
N THR A 529 10.39 9.63 -15.39
CA THR A 529 10.85 10.09 -16.72
C THR A 529 9.75 10.82 -17.47
N MET A 530 8.53 10.27 -17.46
CA MET A 530 7.35 10.90 -18.07
C MET A 530 7.03 12.24 -17.42
N ALA A 531 7.13 12.36 -16.10
CA ALA A 531 6.87 13.61 -15.39
C ALA A 531 7.92 14.69 -15.73
N MET A 532 9.20 14.31 -15.84
CA MET A 532 10.25 15.23 -16.27
C MET A 532 10.06 15.70 -17.73
N LEU A 533 9.62 14.81 -18.63
CA LEU A 533 9.26 15.18 -20.00
C LEU A 533 8.05 16.14 -20.01
N ALA A 534 7.02 15.85 -19.22
CA ALA A 534 5.84 16.70 -19.12
C ALA A 534 6.17 18.07 -18.55
N GLY A 535 6.99 18.13 -17.49
CA GLY A 535 7.45 19.36 -16.85
C GLY A 535 8.32 20.23 -17.76
N SER A 536 9.00 19.64 -18.74
CA SER A 536 9.76 20.37 -19.78
C SER A 536 8.92 20.74 -21.02
N GLY A 537 7.59 20.56 -20.96
CA GLY A 537 6.68 20.87 -22.06
C GLY A 537 6.60 19.81 -23.17
N ARG A 538 7.34 18.70 -23.05
CA ARG A 538 7.38 17.59 -24.03
C ARG A 538 6.25 16.59 -23.77
N ILE A 539 5.01 17.09 -23.76
CA ILE A 539 3.81 16.32 -23.35
C ILE A 539 3.57 15.10 -24.24
N VAL A 540 3.75 15.23 -25.56
CA VAL A 540 3.57 14.10 -26.50
C VAL A 540 4.54 12.96 -26.18
N GLU A 541 5.80 13.28 -25.88
CA GLU A 541 6.80 12.29 -25.51
C GLU A 541 6.54 11.69 -24.13
N ALA A 542 6.06 12.51 -23.18
CA ALA A 542 5.62 12.00 -21.88
C ALA A 542 4.47 11.00 -22.03
N LEU A 543 3.50 11.29 -22.90
CA LEU A 543 2.34 10.43 -23.17
C LEU A 543 2.65 9.20 -24.04
N MET A 544 3.85 9.10 -24.62
CA MET A 544 4.36 7.84 -25.19
C MET A 544 4.70 6.82 -24.09
N GLY A 545 4.84 7.26 -22.84
CA GLY A 545 5.04 6.34 -21.72
C GLY A 545 6.33 5.52 -21.83
N VAL A 546 7.40 6.12 -22.39
CA VAL A 546 8.76 5.56 -22.59
C VAL A 546 8.87 4.35 -23.52
N GLU A 547 7.76 3.86 -24.08
CA GLU A 547 7.73 2.75 -25.03
C GLU A 547 6.69 3.05 -26.12
N SER A 548 7.03 2.93 -27.41
CA SER A 548 6.06 3.17 -28.49
C SER A 548 4.95 2.10 -28.56
N VAL A 549 5.25 0.88 -28.12
CA VAL A 549 4.29 -0.22 -27.95
C VAL A 549 4.46 -0.79 -26.55
N PHE A 550 3.37 -0.87 -25.80
CA PHE A 550 3.42 -1.41 -24.44
C PHE A 550 3.75 -2.90 -24.41
N GLY A 551 4.95 -3.22 -23.91
CA GLY A 551 5.36 -4.58 -23.62
C GLY A 551 4.68 -5.15 -22.37
N SER A 552 4.44 -4.29 -21.37
CA SER A 552 3.82 -4.64 -20.08
C SER A 552 2.69 -3.68 -19.71
N THR A 553 2.08 -3.88 -18.54
CA THR A 553 0.85 -3.18 -18.11
C THR A 553 1.09 -1.68 -17.90
N PRO A 554 0.49 -0.79 -18.71
CA PRO A 554 0.94 0.60 -18.76
C PRO A 554 0.33 1.51 -17.70
N GLY A 555 -0.82 1.17 -17.10
CA GLY A 555 -1.57 2.14 -16.30
C GLY A 555 -0.80 2.74 -15.10
N THR A 556 0.05 1.96 -14.43
CA THR A 556 0.74 2.40 -13.21
C THR A 556 1.76 3.50 -13.45
N ARG A 557 2.50 3.48 -14.57
CA ARG A 557 3.47 4.55 -14.90
C ARG A 557 2.79 5.91 -15.10
N TYR A 558 1.55 5.94 -15.59
CA TYR A 558 0.79 7.20 -15.70
C TYR A 558 0.36 7.72 -14.33
N VAL A 559 0.00 6.83 -13.39
CA VAL A 559 -0.28 7.22 -12.01
C VAL A 559 0.98 7.75 -11.33
N ARG A 560 2.13 7.10 -11.54
CA ARG A 560 3.44 7.57 -11.07
C ARG A 560 3.84 8.90 -11.70
N MET A 561 3.57 9.13 -12.99
CA MET A 561 3.79 10.42 -13.64
C MET A 561 3.01 11.53 -12.92
N VAL A 562 1.71 11.32 -12.68
CA VAL A 562 0.87 12.29 -11.97
C VAL A 562 1.37 12.50 -10.54
N GLU A 563 1.81 11.43 -9.86
CA GLU A 563 2.43 11.54 -8.54
C GLU A 563 3.65 12.47 -8.57
N LYS A 564 4.59 12.26 -9.50
CA LYS A 564 5.81 13.09 -9.57
C LYS A 564 5.52 14.53 -9.96
N MET A 565 4.53 14.74 -10.82
CA MET A 565 4.07 16.10 -11.12
C MET A 565 3.47 16.78 -9.89
N LEU A 566 2.71 16.10 -9.04
CA LEU A 566 2.00 16.77 -7.93
C LEU A 566 2.75 16.75 -6.60
N PHE A 567 3.58 15.74 -6.36
CA PHE A 567 4.21 15.46 -5.07
C PHE A 567 5.74 15.28 -5.18
N GLY A 568 6.35 15.54 -6.34
CA GLY A 568 7.79 15.43 -6.53
C GLY A 568 8.32 14.00 -6.31
N ASP A 569 9.57 13.86 -5.91
CA ASP A 569 10.20 12.58 -5.58
C ASP A 569 9.72 12.07 -4.20
N THR A 570 8.44 11.71 -4.11
CA THR A 570 7.77 11.13 -2.92
C THR A 570 6.85 9.98 -3.33
N ASN A 571 6.18 9.33 -2.37
CA ASN A 571 5.14 8.30 -2.61
C ASN A 571 3.76 8.70 -2.05
N HIS A 572 3.49 10.00 -1.94
CA HIS A 572 2.30 10.52 -1.25
C HIS A 572 0.99 10.16 -1.96
N LEU A 573 0.91 10.28 -3.29
CA LEU A 573 -0.31 9.91 -4.03
C LEU A 573 -0.60 8.42 -3.88
N PHE A 574 0.41 7.57 -4.05
CA PHE A 574 0.30 6.13 -3.83
C PHE A 574 -0.21 5.80 -2.43
N ALA A 575 0.38 6.41 -1.39
CA ALA A 575 -0.03 6.22 0.00
C ALA A 575 -1.49 6.65 0.24
N LEU A 576 -1.91 7.78 -0.33
CA LEU A 576 -3.29 8.26 -0.22
C LEU A 576 -4.30 7.34 -0.93
N MET A 577 -3.97 6.90 -2.15
CA MET A 577 -4.83 5.97 -2.90
C MET A 577 -4.98 4.64 -2.17
N LEU A 578 -3.89 4.14 -1.59
CA LEU A 578 -3.89 2.93 -0.77
C LEU A 578 -4.74 3.11 0.50
N ALA A 579 -4.56 4.22 1.23
CA ALA A 579 -5.34 4.56 2.42
C ALA A 579 -6.85 4.75 2.15
N ALA A 580 -7.25 5.01 0.90
CA ALA A 580 -8.65 5.12 0.51
C ALA A 580 -9.35 3.75 0.31
N ILE A 581 -8.61 2.65 0.15
CA ILE A 581 -9.20 1.32 -0.13
C ILE A 581 -10.12 0.82 0.99
N PRO A 582 -9.79 0.95 2.29
CA PRO A 582 -10.71 0.61 3.37
C PRO A 582 -12.05 1.35 3.30
N ILE A 583 -12.10 2.58 2.75
CA ILE A 583 -13.35 3.32 2.52
C ILE A 583 -14.21 2.57 1.49
N ILE A 584 -13.59 2.08 0.42
CA ILE A 584 -14.26 1.31 -0.64
C ILE A 584 -14.82 0.01 -0.04
N VAL A 585 -13.99 -0.74 0.72
CA VAL A 585 -14.41 -1.97 1.40
C VAL A 585 -15.60 -1.71 2.33
N PHE A 586 -15.56 -0.64 3.12
CA PHE A 586 -16.67 -0.26 4.00
C PHE A 586 -17.97 -0.05 3.23
N TYR A 587 -17.96 0.75 2.16
CA TYR A 587 -19.18 1.02 1.38
C TYR A 587 -19.66 -0.20 0.61
N LEU A 588 -18.75 -1.04 0.10
CA LEU A 588 -19.08 -2.32 -0.52
C LEU A 588 -19.78 -3.24 0.48
N MET A 589 -19.21 -3.46 1.67
CA MET A 589 -19.82 -4.32 2.69
C MET A 589 -21.16 -3.76 3.16
N ARG A 590 -21.24 -2.43 3.37
CA ARG A 590 -22.45 -1.75 3.82
C ARG A 590 -23.64 -1.95 2.88
N ARG A 591 -23.40 -2.19 1.58
CA ARG A 591 -24.46 -2.51 0.60
C ARG A 591 -25.22 -3.78 1.00
N PHE A 592 -24.54 -4.75 1.59
CA PHE A 592 -25.07 -6.09 1.88
C PHE A 592 -25.48 -6.26 3.35
N ILE A 593 -24.58 -5.95 4.28
CA ILE A 593 -24.67 -6.40 5.68
C ILE A 593 -24.98 -5.27 6.67
N GLY A 594 -25.36 -4.09 6.19
CA GLY A 594 -25.64 -2.94 7.04
C GLY A 594 -24.36 -2.26 7.58
N ALA A 595 -24.53 -1.19 8.37
CA ALA A 595 -23.40 -0.34 8.75
C ALA A 595 -22.49 -0.94 9.83
N LEU A 596 -23.06 -1.52 10.90
CA LEU A 596 -22.28 -2.06 12.00
C LEU A 596 -21.43 -3.28 11.58
N PRO A 597 -21.98 -4.31 10.90
CA PRO A 597 -21.15 -5.40 10.39
C PRO A 597 -20.12 -4.94 9.36
N ALA A 598 -20.44 -3.95 8.52
CA ALA A 598 -19.47 -3.36 7.59
C ALA A 598 -18.28 -2.71 8.31
N TRP A 599 -18.51 -2.03 9.44
CA TRP A 599 -17.43 -1.52 10.29
C TRP A 599 -16.54 -2.64 10.85
N ILE A 600 -17.15 -3.72 11.34
CA ILE A 600 -16.41 -4.87 11.86
C ILE A 600 -15.55 -5.49 10.77
N VAL A 601 -16.11 -5.71 9.57
CA VAL A 601 -15.35 -6.26 8.43
C VAL A 601 -14.25 -5.31 7.99
N THR A 602 -14.48 -4.00 7.96
CA THR A 602 -13.45 -3.01 7.61
C THR A 602 -12.34 -2.93 8.64
N GLY A 603 -12.67 -3.01 9.94
CA GLY A 603 -11.67 -3.13 11.01
C GLY A 603 -10.87 -4.43 10.91
N GLY A 604 -11.55 -5.53 10.57
CA GLY A 604 -10.91 -6.81 10.27
C GLY A 604 -9.95 -6.71 9.09
N PHE A 605 -10.36 -6.08 7.99
CA PHE A 605 -9.53 -5.80 6.82
C PHE A 605 -8.27 -4.99 7.18
N LEU A 606 -8.42 -3.97 8.03
CA LEU A 606 -7.30 -3.10 8.44
C LEU A 606 -6.29 -3.80 9.34
N ILE A 607 -6.74 -4.66 10.27
CA ILE A 607 -5.92 -5.14 11.39
C ILE A 607 -5.50 -6.59 11.23
N LEU A 608 -6.36 -7.44 10.67
CA LEU A 608 -6.10 -8.88 10.65
C LEU A 608 -5.16 -9.23 9.49
N PRO A 609 -4.05 -9.95 9.75
CA PRO A 609 -3.17 -10.47 8.71
C PRO A 609 -3.77 -11.73 8.07
N VAL A 610 -5.08 -11.73 7.77
CA VAL A 610 -5.70 -12.83 7.03
C VAL A 610 -5.22 -12.70 5.59
N GLN A 611 -4.51 -13.72 5.10
CA GLN A 611 -4.07 -13.73 3.71
C GLN A 611 -5.32 -13.66 2.81
N HIS A 612 -5.38 -12.62 1.96
CA HIS A 612 -6.49 -12.21 1.08
C HIS A 612 -7.68 -11.53 1.78
N LEU A 613 -8.16 -10.44 1.18
CA LEU A 613 -8.95 -9.37 1.81
C LEU A 613 -8.31 -8.85 3.12
N SER A 614 -7.06 -8.41 3.02
CA SER A 614 -6.33 -7.74 4.11
C SER A 614 -5.57 -6.52 3.61
N PHE A 615 -5.65 -5.43 4.37
CA PHE A 615 -4.95 -4.19 4.07
C PHE A 615 -3.43 -4.37 4.07
N LEU A 616 -2.90 -5.30 4.88
CA LEU A 616 -1.48 -5.62 4.90
C LEU A 616 -0.98 -6.10 3.53
N GLN A 617 -1.78 -6.88 2.81
CA GLN A 617 -1.42 -7.38 1.48
C GLN A 617 -1.44 -6.29 0.42
N TYR A 618 -2.40 -5.37 0.50
CA TYR A 618 -2.44 -4.17 -0.33
C TYR A 618 -1.21 -3.28 -0.05
N PHE A 619 -0.85 -3.13 1.22
CA PHE A 619 0.32 -2.38 1.65
C PHE A 619 1.63 -3.00 1.16
N THR A 620 1.86 -4.30 1.36
CA THR A 620 3.11 -4.94 0.91
C THR A 620 3.27 -4.86 -0.60
N SER A 621 2.17 -5.05 -1.35
CA SER A 621 2.15 -4.88 -2.80
C SER A 621 2.45 -3.42 -3.19
N GLY A 622 1.86 -2.44 -2.49
CA GLY A 622 2.09 -1.02 -2.74
C GLY A 622 3.50 -0.57 -2.41
N ARG A 623 4.07 -1.05 -1.30
CA ARG A 623 5.46 -0.80 -0.91
C ARG A 623 6.43 -1.38 -1.96
N ALA A 624 6.19 -2.60 -2.44
CA ALA A 624 6.98 -3.18 -3.51
C ALA A 624 6.84 -2.43 -4.87
N GLY A 625 5.93 -1.46 -4.97
CA GLY A 625 5.65 -0.72 -6.20
C GLY A 625 4.82 -1.51 -7.22
N TYR A 626 4.28 -2.67 -6.85
CA TYR A 626 3.46 -3.49 -7.73
C TYR A 626 2.13 -2.83 -8.05
N ALA A 627 1.53 -3.21 -9.18
CA ALA A 627 0.29 -2.59 -9.67
C ALA A 627 -0.99 -3.27 -9.15
N ASP A 628 -0.89 -4.44 -8.49
CA ASP A 628 -2.03 -5.29 -8.13
C ASP A 628 -2.99 -4.62 -7.15
N TRP A 629 -2.45 -3.98 -6.10
CA TRP A 629 -3.24 -3.30 -5.08
C TRP A 629 -4.09 -2.16 -5.69
N LEU A 630 -3.53 -1.44 -6.66
CA LEU A 630 -4.19 -0.31 -7.31
C LEU A 630 -5.23 -0.79 -8.32
N GLY A 631 -4.87 -1.81 -9.12
CA GLY A 631 -5.79 -2.45 -10.04
C GLY A 631 -7.01 -3.04 -9.32
N ALA A 632 -6.79 -3.76 -8.22
CA ALA A 632 -7.86 -4.32 -7.39
C ALA A 632 -8.69 -3.22 -6.70
N GLY A 633 -8.05 -2.20 -6.13
CA GLY A 633 -8.75 -1.07 -5.49
C GLY A 633 -9.68 -0.32 -6.44
N LEU A 634 -9.22 -0.03 -7.66
CA LEU A 634 -10.03 0.63 -8.70
C LEU A 634 -11.17 -0.28 -9.21
N PHE A 635 -10.93 -1.60 -9.29
CA PHE A 635 -11.99 -2.55 -9.60
C PHE A 635 -13.08 -2.52 -8.53
N LEU A 636 -12.71 -2.61 -7.25
CA LEU A 636 -13.64 -2.58 -6.13
C LEU A 636 -14.41 -1.25 -6.08
N LEU A 637 -13.78 -0.13 -6.41
CA LEU A 637 -14.44 1.16 -6.56
C LEU A 637 -15.51 1.12 -7.65
N GLY A 638 -15.14 0.65 -8.86
CA GLY A 638 -16.05 0.51 -9.99
C GLY A 638 -17.23 -0.40 -9.68
N LEU A 639 -16.97 -1.58 -9.12
CA LEU A 639 -17.98 -2.52 -8.66
C LEU A 639 -18.93 -1.89 -7.63
N THR A 640 -18.38 -1.20 -6.62
CA THR A 640 -19.19 -0.52 -5.59
C THR A 640 -20.10 0.52 -6.23
N LEU A 641 -19.58 1.36 -7.13
CA LEU A 641 -20.38 2.40 -7.80
C LEU A 641 -21.48 1.79 -8.67
N VAL A 642 -21.20 0.70 -9.40
CA VAL A 642 -22.21 -0.04 -10.19
C VAL A 642 -23.34 -0.55 -9.29
N LEU A 643 -23.02 -1.18 -8.16
CA LEU A 643 -24.00 -1.75 -7.23
C LEU A 643 -24.88 -0.68 -6.54
N TYR A 644 -24.36 0.53 -6.30
CA TYR A 644 -25.15 1.62 -5.71
C TYR A 644 -25.99 2.39 -6.74
N HIS A 645 -25.70 2.26 -8.04
CA HIS A 645 -26.34 3.03 -9.11
C HIS A 645 -26.96 2.10 -10.15
N GLU A 646 -27.83 1.20 -9.68
CA GLU A 646 -28.52 0.25 -10.54
C GLU A 646 -29.41 0.92 -11.61
N PRO A 647 -29.55 0.31 -12.80
CA PRO A 647 -30.44 0.79 -13.84
C PRO A 647 -31.90 0.82 -13.39
N GLY A 648 -32.71 1.72 -13.92
CA GLY A 648 -34.14 1.85 -13.63
C GLY A 648 -34.47 2.41 -12.23
N THR A 649 -33.48 2.73 -11.41
CA THR A 649 -33.70 3.27 -10.07
C THR A 649 -33.74 4.81 -10.07
N PRO A 650 -34.66 5.44 -9.28
CA PRO A 650 -34.79 6.90 -9.24
C PRO A 650 -33.63 7.61 -8.51
N HIS A 651 -32.68 6.87 -7.94
CA HIS A 651 -31.54 7.44 -7.20
C HIS A 651 -30.21 7.33 -7.96
N ARG A 652 -30.21 6.63 -9.10
CA ARG A 652 -29.04 6.49 -9.97
C ARG A 652 -28.57 7.85 -10.48
N LYS A 653 -27.26 8.06 -10.48
CA LYS A 653 -26.61 9.23 -11.08
C LYS A 653 -25.70 8.79 -12.21
N LEU A 654 -26.00 9.25 -13.44
CA LEU A 654 -25.26 8.85 -14.64
C LEU A 654 -23.76 9.16 -14.53
N ALA A 655 -23.39 10.32 -13.96
CA ALA A 655 -21.98 10.66 -13.74
C ALA A 655 -21.24 9.64 -12.84
N GLN A 656 -21.92 9.05 -11.85
CA GLN A 656 -21.33 8.01 -10.99
C GLN A 656 -21.24 6.66 -11.70
N VAL A 657 -22.17 6.38 -12.63
CA VAL A 657 -22.09 5.20 -13.51
C VAL A 657 -20.93 5.34 -14.51
N THR A 658 -20.73 6.53 -15.09
CA THR A 658 -19.56 6.82 -15.94
C THR A 658 -18.26 6.72 -15.14
N ALA A 659 -18.22 7.26 -13.92
CA ALA A 659 -17.05 7.09 -13.04
C ALA A 659 -16.81 5.61 -12.69
N ALA A 660 -17.87 4.80 -12.55
CA ALA A 660 -17.74 3.37 -12.35
C ALA A 660 -17.08 2.68 -13.55
N GLY A 661 -17.54 2.99 -14.77
CA GLY A 661 -16.94 2.48 -16.01
C GLY A 661 -15.48 2.92 -16.16
N ALA A 662 -15.17 4.17 -15.83
CA ALA A 662 -13.81 4.69 -15.85
C ALA A 662 -12.89 4.00 -14.84
N ALA A 663 -13.37 3.72 -13.62
CA ALA A 663 -12.62 2.99 -12.60
C ALA A 663 -12.35 1.53 -13.02
N LEU A 664 -13.34 0.85 -13.62
CA LEU A 664 -13.16 -0.50 -14.18
C LEU A 664 -12.18 -0.50 -15.35
N ALA A 665 -12.25 0.49 -16.24
CA ALA A 665 -11.31 0.65 -17.35
C ALA A 665 -9.88 0.91 -16.86
N ALA A 666 -9.72 1.80 -15.88
CA ALA A 666 -8.42 2.09 -15.27
C ALA A 666 -7.83 0.83 -14.60
N SER A 667 -8.67 0.04 -13.91
CA SER A 667 -8.28 -1.25 -13.35
C SER A 667 -7.72 -2.19 -14.43
N MET A 668 -8.37 -2.30 -15.60
CA MET A 668 -7.86 -3.10 -16.73
C MET A 668 -6.55 -2.56 -17.31
N CYS A 669 -6.39 -1.24 -17.43
CA CYS A 669 -5.16 -0.64 -17.95
C CYS A 669 -3.97 -0.87 -17.01
N ILE A 670 -4.24 -0.93 -15.70
CA ILE A 670 -3.24 -1.18 -14.65
C ILE A 670 -2.95 -2.68 -14.54
N ARG A 671 -3.97 -3.54 -14.61
CA ARG A 671 -3.86 -5.01 -14.58
C ARG A 671 -4.84 -5.65 -15.58
N PRO A 672 -4.39 -5.98 -16.82
CA PRO A 672 -5.24 -6.50 -17.89
C PRO A 672 -5.93 -7.83 -17.57
N HIS A 673 -5.35 -8.63 -16.68
CA HIS A 673 -5.93 -9.90 -16.25
C HIS A 673 -7.27 -9.74 -15.51
N VAL A 674 -7.60 -8.54 -15.03
CA VAL A 674 -8.91 -8.20 -14.46
C VAL A 674 -9.99 -8.08 -15.55
N GLY A 675 -9.61 -8.10 -16.83
CA GLY A 675 -10.49 -7.87 -17.97
C GLY A 675 -11.74 -8.76 -18.04
N LEU A 676 -11.62 -10.06 -17.72
CA LEU A 676 -12.79 -10.96 -17.71
C LEU A 676 -13.82 -10.57 -16.63
N ALA A 677 -13.34 -10.12 -15.47
CA ALA A 677 -14.21 -9.66 -14.40
C ALA A 677 -14.91 -8.34 -14.77
N VAL A 678 -14.21 -7.42 -15.45
CA VAL A 678 -14.80 -6.17 -15.96
C VAL A 678 -15.82 -6.45 -17.05
N LEU A 679 -15.50 -7.33 -18.01
CA LEU A 679 -16.42 -7.75 -19.06
C LEU A 679 -17.70 -8.34 -18.47
N TRP A 680 -17.58 -9.21 -17.46
CA TRP A 680 -18.72 -9.77 -16.75
C TRP A 680 -19.62 -8.69 -16.15
N ILE A 681 -19.04 -7.76 -15.37
CA ILE A 681 -19.81 -6.65 -14.76
C ILE A 681 -20.46 -5.79 -15.84
N GLY A 682 -19.72 -5.45 -16.90
CA GLY A 682 -20.19 -4.62 -18.00
C GLY A 682 -21.38 -5.25 -18.72
N CYS A 683 -21.23 -6.49 -19.18
CA CYS A 683 -22.28 -7.24 -19.87
C CYS A 683 -23.54 -7.36 -19.00
N LEU A 684 -23.36 -7.69 -17.72
CA LEU A 684 -24.50 -7.87 -16.82
C LEU A 684 -25.22 -6.55 -16.53
N TYR A 685 -24.48 -5.46 -16.36
CA TYR A 685 -25.07 -4.14 -16.17
C TYR A 685 -25.79 -3.63 -17.42
N VAL A 686 -25.25 -3.88 -18.62
CA VAL A 686 -25.90 -3.58 -19.89
C VAL A 686 -27.18 -4.40 -20.06
N TRP A 687 -27.13 -5.70 -19.75
CA TRP A 687 -28.32 -6.56 -19.79
C TRP A 687 -29.41 -6.10 -18.81
N LEU A 688 -29.05 -5.72 -17.59
CA LEU A 688 -29.99 -5.12 -16.64
C LEU A 688 -30.56 -3.80 -17.14
N SER A 689 -29.71 -2.94 -17.73
CA SER A 689 -30.12 -1.66 -18.30
C SER A 689 -31.12 -1.87 -19.43
N TRP A 690 -30.87 -2.84 -20.30
CA TRP A 690 -31.78 -3.24 -21.37
C TRP A 690 -33.10 -3.75 -20.82
N SER A 691 -33.05 -4.71 -19.88
CA SER A 691 -34.23 -5.33 -19.27
C SER A 691 -35.11 -4.32 -18.54
N ARG A 692 -34.51 -3.26 -17.98
CA ARG A 692 -35.21 -2.16 -17.28
C ARG A 692 -35.51 -0.95 -18.18
N LYS A 693 -35.31 -1.06 -19.49
CA LYS A 693 -35.54 0.00 -20.49
C LYS A 693 -34.80 1.31 -20.18
N ASP A 694 -33.60 1.21 -19.64
CA ASP A 694 -32.80 2.33 -19.16
C ASP A 694 -31.46 2.43 -19.89
N LEU A 695 -31.53 2.66 -21.21
CA LEU A 695 -30.37 2.72 -22.10
C LEU A 695 -29.35 3.79 -21.68
N ARG A 696 -29.79 4.85 -21.01
CA ARG A 696 -28.90 5.90 -20.49
C ARG A 696 -27.88 5.35 -19.48
N ALA A 697 -28.22 4.31 -18.70
CA ALA A 697 -27.27 3.67 -17.79
C ALA A 697 -26.19 2.93 -18.56
N ALA A 698 -26.60 2.15 -19.57
CA ALA A 698 -25.67 1.42 -20.43
C ALA A 698 -24.71 2.38 -21.14
N LEU A 699 -25.22 3.45 -21.74
CA LEU A 699 -24.40 4.47 -22.41
C LEU A 699 -23.47 5.19 -21.42
N ALA A 700 -23.94 5.51 -20.21
CA ALA A 700 -23.09 6.13 -19.19
C ALA A 700 -21.94 5.21 -18.77
N LEU A 701 -22.19 3.92 -18.56
CA LEU A 701 -21.15 2.94 -18.23
C LEU A 701 -20.17 2.77 -19.40
N ALA A 702 -20.70 2.61 -20.61
CA ALA A 702 -19.91 2.50 -21.84
C ALA A 702 -19.00 3.72 -22.02
N GLY A 703 -19.51 4.94 -21.80
CA GLY A 703 -18.73 6.17 -21.87
C GLY A 703 -17.55 6.20 -20.90
N GLY A 704 -17.66 5.55 -19.73
CA GLY A 704 -16.53 5.36 -18.82
C GLY A 704 -15.55 4.28 -19.31
N LEU A 705 -16.08 3.17 -19.83
CA LEU A 705 -15.30 2.05 -20.34
C LEU A 705 -14.49 2.37 -21.61
N VAL A 706 -14.83 3.44 -22.34
CA VAL A 706 -14.06 3.94 -23.50
C VAL A 706 -12.59 4.16 -23.16
N LEU A 707 -12.24 4.44 -21.90
CA LEU A 707 -10.84 4.58 -21.47
C LEU A 707 -9.99 3.32 -21.70
N VAL A 708 -10.59 2.13 -21.81
CA VAL A 708 -9.84 0.89 -22.17
C VAL A 708 -9.21 1.03 -23.57
N ALA A 709 -9.84 1.77 -24.47
CA ALA A 709 -9.32 1.99 -25.82
C ALA A 709 -8.05 2.85 -25.84
N SER A 710 -7.69 3.51 -24.74
CA SER A 710 -6.45 4.30 -24.65
C SER A 710 -5.21 3.47 -24.97
N VAL A 711 -5.19 2.19 -24.58
CA VAL A 711 -4.07 1.28 -24.78
C VAL A 711 -3.87 0.90 -26.27
N PRO A 712 -4.88 0.37 -27.00
CA PRO A 712 -4.72 0.11 -28.43
C PRO A 712 -4.53 1.39 -29.25
N VAL A 713 -5.18 2.50 -28.89
CA VAL A 713 -4.98 3.79 -29.58
C VAL A 713 -3.54 4.27 -29.40
N HIS A 714 -2.98 4.15 -28.20
CA HIS A 714 -1.59 4.48 -27.93
C HIS A 714 -0.63 3.64 -28.80
N ASN A 715 -0.76 2.31 -28.74
CA ASN A 715 0.11 1.40 -29.49
C ASN A 715 0.02 1.64 -31.00
N TRP A 716 -1.16 1.99 -31.52
CA TRP A 716 -1.34 2.33 -32.92
C TRP A 716 -0.72 3.69 -33.28
N TYR A 717 -0.93 4.71 -32.44
CA TYR A 717 -0.44 6.07 -32.69
C TYR A 717 1.08 6.15 -32.64
N TYR A 718 1.70 5.64 -31.56
CA TYR A 718 3.15 5.73 -31.35
C TYR A 718 3.92 4.58 -32.02
N GLY A 719 3.39 3.37 -31.96
CA GLY A 719 4.10 2.15 -32.36
C GLY A 719 3.64 1.51 -33.65
N ARG A 720 2.58 2.03 -34.29
CA ARG A 720 1.97 1.47 -35.51
C ARG A 720 1.48 0.03 -35.36
N GLU A 721 1.24 -0.43 -34.13
CA GLU A 721 0.73 -1.77 -33.83
C GLU A 721 -0.63 -1.72 -33.13
N PHE A 722 -1.62 -2.48 -33.61
CA PHE A 722 -2.92 -2.59 -32.97
C PHE A 722 -2.95 -3.78 -31.99
N ASN A 723 -2.49 -3.55 -30.76
CA ASN A 723 -2.58 -4.52 -29.67
C ASN A 723 -3.72 -4.13 -28.72
N LEU A 724 -4.73 -4.99 -28.55
CA LEU A 724 -5.89 -4.73 -27.68
C LEU A 724 -5.51 -4.46 -26.21
N LEU A 725 -4.45 -5.11 -25.72
CA LEU A 725 -3.95 -4.97 -24.35
C LEU A 725 -2.44 -4.71 -24.35
N THR A 726 -1.59 -5.73 -24.36
CA THR A 726 -0.12 -5.55 -24.38
C THR A 726 0.52 -6.63 -25.24
N ARG A 727 1.72 -6.36 -25.76
CA ARG A 727 2.44 -7.33 -26.60
C ARG A 727 2.68 -8.66 -25.86
N ARG A 728 3.11 -8.61 -24.59
CA ARG A 728 3.30 -9.83 -23.78
C ARG A 728 2.01 -10.61 -23.53
N HIS A 729 0.87 -9.96 -23.34
CA HIS A 729 -0.40 -10.68 -23.14
C HIS A 729 -0.92 -11.33 -24.44
N ALA A 730 -0.61 -10.73 -25.60
CA ALA A 730 -0.90 -11.34 -26.90
C ALA A 730 -0.07 -12.62 -27.12
N THR A 731 1.16 -12.68 -26.59
CA THR A 731 2.06 -13.84 -26.72
C THR A 731 2.00 -14.83 -25.55
N SER A 732 1.54 -14.44 -24.36
CA SER A 732 1.54 -15.30 -23.15
C SER A 732 0.34 -16.23 -23.04
N LEU A 733 -0.70 -16.03 -23.87
CA LEU A 733 -1.70 -17.07 -24.08
C LEU A 733 -1.00 -18.16 -24.91
N ASP A 734 -0.39 -19.12 -24.22
CA ASP A 734 0.18 -20.29 -24.86
C ASP A 734 -0.96 -21.12 -25.45
N GLN A 735 -1.37 -20.77 -26.65
CA GLN A 735 -2.43 -21.45 -27.41
C GLN A 735 -2.07 -22.92 -27.64
N GLY A 736 -0.79 -23.29 -27.53
CA GLY A 736 -0.29 -24.65 -27.63
C GLY A 736 -0.32 -25.44 -26.33
N LEU A 737 -0.54 -24.83 -25.15
CA LEU A 737 -0.51 -25.55 -23.88
C LEU A 737 -1.55 -26.67 -23.83
N VAL A 738 -2.79 -26.40 -24.25
CA VAL A 738 -3.85 -27.41 -24.29
C VAL A 738 -3.49 -28.52 -25.28
N ALA A 739 -2.95 -28.17 -26.45
CA ALA A 739 -2.49 -29.15 -27.43
C ALA A 739 -1.33 -30.01 -26.91
N ARG A 740 -0.38 -29.42 -26.15
CA ARG A 740 0.73 -30.14 -25.50
C ARG A 740 0.26 -31.04 -24.36
N ILE A 741 -0.71 -30.61 -23.54
CA ILE A 741 -1.33 -31.47 -22.51
C ILE A 741 -1.95 -32.71 -23.16
N VAL A 742 -2.66 -32.53 -24.28
CA VAL A 742 -3.28 -33.63 -25.03
C VAL A 742 -2.23 -34.52 -25.69
N ALA A 743 -1.14 -33.94 -26.23
CA ALA A 743 -0.09 -34.68 -26.93
C ALA A 743 0.88 -35.42 -26.00
N GLU A 744 1.25 -34.83 -24.86
CA GLU A 744 2.24 -35.38 -23.92
C GLU A 744 1.61 -36.31 -22.86
N GLY A 745 0.28 -36.30 -22.74
CA GLY A 745 -0.44 -37.11 -21.74
C GLY A 745 -0.30 -36.58 -20.30
N PRO A 746 -0.91 -37.25 -19.31
CA PRO A 746 -0.99 -36.80 -17.91
C PRO A 746 0.35 -36.71 -17.18
N ASP A 747 1.37 -37.45 -17.65
CA ASP A 747 2.72 -37.44 -17.08
C ASP A 747 3.68 -36.51 -17.83
N GLY A 748 3.20 -35.81 -18.87
CA GLY A 748 3.96 -34.87 -19.68
C GLY A 748 4.40 -33.61 -18.92
N GLY A 749 5.44 -32.93 -19.44
CA GLY A 749 5.95 -31.68 -18.87
C GLY A 749 4.88 -30.59 -18.82
N ALA A 750 3.99 -30.53 -19.82
CA ALA A 750 2.85 -29.61 -19.82
C ALA A 750 1.86 -29.88 -18.68
N CYS A 751 1.59 -31.15 -18.34
CA CYS A 751 0.74 -31.51 -17.21
C CYS A 751 1.40 -31.19 -15.87
N ALA A 752 2.72 -31.38 -15.74
CA ALA A 752 3.46 -30.95 -14.55
C ALA A 752 3.37 -29.43 -14.35
N VAL A 753 3.54 -28.63 -15.41
CA VAL A 753 3.41 -27.17 -15.38
C VAL A 753 1.99 -26.73 -14.98
N VAL A 754 0.95 -27.38 -15.50
CA VAL A 754 -0.45 -27.10 -15.13
C VAL A 754 -0.73 -27.51 -13.69
N ARG A 755 -0.22 -28.65 -13.24
CA ARG A 755 -0.33 -29.11 -11.86
C ARG A 755 0.35 -28.12 -10.91
N ASP A 756 1.53 -27.63 -11.26
CA ASP A 756 2.27 -26.65 -10.48
C ASP A 756 1.58 -25.28 -10.50
N GLN A 757 0.95 -24.89 -11.61
CA GLN A 757 0.14 -23.68 -11.70
C GLN A 757 -1.13 -23.79 -10.85
N LEU A 758 -1.85 -24.92 -10.90
CA LEU A 758 -3.04 -25.17 -10.08
C LEU A 758 -2.69 -25.27 -8.60
N ALA A 759 -1.61 -25.97 -8.27
CA ALA A 759 -1.09 -26.05 -6.93
C ALA A 759 -0.61 -24.68 -6.46
N GLY A 760 0.02 -23.90 -7.34
CA GLY A 760 0.44 -22.53 -7.09
C GLY A 760 -0.75 -21.61 -6.82
N TRP A 761 -1.80 -21.73 -7.63
CA TRP A 761 -3.01 -20.94 -7.52
C TRP A 761 -3.81 -21.24 -6.23
N LEU A 762 -4.00 -22.52 -5.90
CA LEU A 762 -4.75 -22.95 -4.71
C LEU A 762 -3.92 -22.86 -3.42
N TRP A 763 -2.65 -23.27 -3.48
CA TRP A 763 -1.85 -23.59 -2.31
C TRP A 763 -0.68 -22.64 -2.07
N ASN A 764 -0.21 -21.90 -3.09
CA ASN A 764 0.88 -20.95 -2.86
C ASN A 764 0.36 -19.78 -2.01
N PRO A 765 0.96 -19.53 -0.84
CA PRO A 765 0.77 -18.28 -0.16
C PRO A 765 1.60 -17.23 -0.89
N GLY A 766 1.11 -16.72 -2.02
CA GLY A 766 1.81 -15.68 -2.81
C GLY A 766 2.21 -14.41 -2.03
N PHE A 767 1.80 -14.31 -0.76
CA PHE A 767 2.16 -13.29 0.21
C PHE A 767 2.31 -13.87 1.64
N ALA A 768 2.89 -15.08 1.81
CA ALA A 768 3.30 -15.51 3.14
C ALA A 768 4.42 -14.59 3.63
N TYR A 769 4.11 -13.79 4.64
CA TYR A 769 5.05 -12.94 5.37
C TYR A 769 6.26 -13.73 5.92
N ALA A 770 6.16 -15.06 6.02
CA ALA A 770 7.31 -15.93 6.04
C ALA A 770 6.88 -17.35 5.64
N PRO A 771 7.69 -18.10 4.86
CA PRO A 771 7.52 -19.55 4.71
C PRO A 771 7.49 -20.28 6.07
N SER A 772 8.05 -19.67 7.12
CA SER A 772 8.27 -20.22 8.46
C SER A 772 7.06 -20.24 9.41
N SER A 773 5.85 -19.85 8.98
CA SER A 773 4.62 -20.00 9.78
C SER A 773 3.61 -21.05 9.25
N PRO A 774 3.94 -22.36 9.21
CA PRO A 774 3.04 -23.45 8.78
C PRO A 774 1.61 -23.52 9.38
N PRO A 775 1.32 -23.13 10.64
CA PRO A 775 0.03 -23.45 11.27
C PRO A 775 -1.11 -22.57 10.82
N LEU A 776 -0.82 -21.32 10.45
CA LEU A 776 -1.83 -20.37 9.98
C LEU A 776 -2.10 -20.53 8.48
N GLN A 777 -1.18 -21.19 7.75
CA GLN A 777 -1.36 -21.47 6.33
C GLN A 777 -2.52 -22.44 6.09
N TRP A 778 -2.69 -23.48 6.93
CA TRP A 778 -3.78 -24.45 6.76
C TRP A 778 -5.18 -23.83 6.92
N PRO A 779 -5.50 -23.09 8.01
CA PRO A 779 -6.76 -22.37 8.12
C PRO A 779 -6.99 -21.39 6.97
N ALA A 780 -5.95 -20.64 6.56
CA ALA A 780 -6.06 -19.70 5.45
C ALA A 780 -6.37 -20.41 4.11
N ARG A 781 -5.70 -21.54 3.84
CA ARG A 781 -5.95 -22.40 2.67
C ARG A 781 -7.36 -22.99 2.69
N SER A 782 -7.80 -23.53 3.83
CA SER A 782 -9.16 -24.04 3.99
C SER A 782 -10.19 -22.95 3.76
N LEU A 783 -9.96 -21.75 4.29
CA LEU A 783 -10.85 -20.60 4.09
C LEU A 783 -10.94 -20.21 2.61
N ARG A 784 -9.83 -20.22 1.87
CA ARG A 784 -9.81 -19.98 0.41
C ARG A 784 -10.59 -21.02 -0.36
N ALA A 785 -10.37 -22.30 -0.07
CA ALA A 785 -11.10 -23.38 -0.72
C ALA A 785 -12.62 -23.24 -0.46
N VAL A 786 -13.01 -22.96 0.78
CA VAL A 786 -14.40 -22.70 1.15
C VAL A 786 -14.97 -21.48 0.43
N ALA A 787 -14.21 -20.38 0.36
CA ALA A 787 -14.62 -19.17 -0.35
C ALA A 787 -14.85 -19.42 -1.85
N LEU A 788 -13.95 -20.16 -2.50
CA LEU A 788 -14.06 -20.53 -3.92
C LEU A 788 -15.27 -21.45 -4.15
N VAL A 789 -15.46 -22.48 -3.31
CA VAL A 789 -16.61 -23.40 -3.41
C VAL A 789 -17.92 -22.65 -3.23
N ILE A 790 -18.02 -21.74 -2.25
CA ILE A 790 -19.22 -20.93 -2.03
C ILE A 790 -19.45 -19.97 -3.19
N THR A 791 -18.38 -19.39 -3.75
CA THR A 791 -18.46 -18.52 -4.93
C THR A 791 -18.99 -19.28 -6.16
N ALA A 792 -18.47 -20.48 -6.41
CA ALA A 792 -18.98 -21.36 -7.45
C ALA A 792 -20.44 -21.75 -7.20
N TRP A 793 -20.78 -22.13 -5.96
CA TRP A 793 -22.14 -22.50 -5.56
C TRP A 793 -23.15 -21.36 -5.77
N VAL A 794 -22.82 -20.13 -5.36
CA VAL A 794 -23.66 -18.95 -5.57
C VAL A 794 -23.92 -18.73 -7.07
N THR A 795 -22.89 -18.91 -7.90
CA THR A 795 -23.00 -18.79 -9.35
C THR A 795 -23.85 -19.91 -9.96
N VAL A 796 -23.71 -21.16 -9.51
CA VAL A 796 -24.54 -22.29 -9.99
C VAL A 796 -26.01 -22.10 -9.58
N CYS A 797 -26.27 -21.64 -8.35
CA CYS A 797 -27.62 -21.36 -7.88
C CYS A 797 -28.33 -20.31 -8.75
N PHE A 798 -27.59 -19.32 -9.24
CA PHE A 798 -28.12 -18.37 -10.21
C PHE A 798 -28.57 -19.05 -11.49
N VAL A 799 -27.67 -19.78 -12.15
CA VAL A 799 -27.95 -20.43 -13.44
C VAL A 799 -29.22 -21.28 -13.35
N ARG A 800 -29.44 -21.92 -12.20
CA ARG A 800 -30.64 -22.74 -11.95
C ARG A 800 -31.91 -21.94 -11.63
N ARG A 801 -31.82 -20.80 -10.95
CA ARG A 801 -32.99 -20.03 -10.46
C ARG A 801 -33.39 -18.86 -11.35
N GLY A 802 -32.50 -18.38 -12.22
CA GLY A 802 -32.73 -17.24 -13.11
C GLY A 802 -32.85 -15.88 -12.41
N THR A 803 -32.84 -15.82 -11.07
CA THR A 803 -32.96 -14.58 -10.31
C THR A 803 -31.59 -13.95 -10.06
N LEU A 804 -31.42 -12.73 -10.55
CA LEU A 804 -30.19 -11.99 -10.33
C LEU A 804 -30.13 -11.45 -8.89
N THR A 805 -28.96 -11.49 -8.26
CA THR A 805 -28.70 -10.84 -6.96
C THR A 805 -27.37 -10.11 -7.00
N ASP A 806 -27.22 -9.07 -6.19
CA ASP A 806 -25.95 -8.32 -6.07
C ASP A 806 -24.77 -9.23 -5.71
N LEU A 807 -25.01 -10.29 -4.91
CA LEU A 807 -23.95 -11.22 -4.50
C LEU A 807 -23.39 -12.01 -5.70
N MET A 808 -24.23 -12.27 -6.70
CA MET A 808 -23.80 -12.97 -7.90
C MET A 808 -23.03 -12.09 -8.88
N PHE A 809 -23.28 -10.77 -8.91
CA PHE A 809 -22.41 -9.85 -9.66
C PHE A 809 -20.96 -10.06 -9.24
N ILE A 810 -20.75 -10.14 -7.92
CA ILE A 810 -19.44 -10.34 -7.31
C ILE A 810 -18.95 -11.77 -7.57
N ALA A 811 -19.80 -12.79 -7.41
CA ALA A 811 -19.38 -14.18 -7.60
C ALA A 811 -18.96 -14.49 -9.05
N GLY A 812 -19.71 -14.00 -10.04
CA GLY A 812 -19.33 -14.17 -11.45
C GLY A 812 -18.07 -13.37 -11.81
N ALA A 813 -17.90 -12.16 -11.26
CA ALA A 813 -16.67 -11.39 -11.42
C ALA A 813 -15.46 -12.11 -10.78
N ALA A 814 -15.65 -12.72 -9.60
CA ALA A 814 -14.62 -13.51 -8.92
C ALA A 814 -14.20 -14.70 -9.78
N LEU A 815 -15.14 -15.46 -10.33
CA LEU A 815 -14.85 -16.59 -11.22
C LEU A 815 -14.19 -16.13 -12.53
N GLY A 816 -14.59 -14.98 -13.09
CA GLY A 816 -13.93 -14.38 -14.25
C GLY A 816 -12.46 -14.03 -13.96
N ALA A 817 -12.19 -13.43 -12.79
CA ALA A 817 -10.83 -13.14 -12.35
C ALA A 817 -10.02 -14.44 -12.10
N HIS A 818 -10.61 -15.44 -11.45
CA HIS A 818 -9.99 -16.76 -11.27
C HIS A 818 -9.70 -17.44 -12.61
N GLY A 819 -10.62 -17.35 -13.58
CA GLY A 819 -10.44 -17.90 -14.93
C GLY A 819 -9.24 -17.29 -15.63
N ALA A 820 -9.11 -15.96 -15.66
CA ALA A 820 -7.95 -15.30 -16.26
C ALA A 820 -6.63 -15.74 -15.60
N MET A 821 -6.65 -15.95 -14.28
CA MET A 821 -5.50 -16.35 -13.49
C MET A 821 -4.99 -17.78 -13.78
N LEU A 822 -5.87 -18.70 -14.18
CA LEU A 822 -5.46 -20.06 -14.58
C LEU A 822 -4.57 -20.06 -15.83
N PHE A 823 -4.65 -19.02 -16.65
CA PHE A 823 -3.88 -18.89 -17.90
C PHE A 823 -2.69 -17.94 -17.80
N VAL A 824 -2.48 -17.28 -16.65
CA VAL A 824 -1.35 -16.36 -16.44
C VAL A 824 -0.31 -17.05 -15.55
N PHE A 825 0.74 -17.58 -16.19
CA PHE A 825 1.80 -18.35 -15.52
C PHE A 825 2.72 -17.51 -14.60
N GLY A 826 3.18 -18.13 -13.51
CA GLY A 826 4.44 -17.79 -12.84
C GLY A 826 4.45 -16.60 -11.88
N HIS A 827 3.33 -15.93 -11.62
CA HIS A 827 3.31 -14.75 -10.74
C HIS A 827 2.14 -14.75 -9.76
N HIS A 828 2.34 -15.42 -8.61
CA HIS A 828 1.31 -15.60 -7.57
C HIS A 828 0.77 -14.29 -6.98
N GLN A 829 1.48 -13.18 -7.15
CA GLN A 829 1.08 -11.85 -6.72
C GLN A 829 -0.19 -11.36 -7.43
N ARG A 830 -0.47 -11.89 -8.63
CA ARG A 830 -1.57 -11.47 -9.50
C ARG A 830 -2.95 -11.95 -9.05
N PHE A 831 -3.03 -12.81 -8.02
CA PHE A 831 -4.30 -13.40 -7.56
C PHE A 831 -5.14 -12.51 -6.61
N LEU A 832 -4.65 -11.31 -6.26
CA LEU A 832 -5.24 -10.45 -5.21
C LEU A 832 -6.76 -10.24 -5.39
N LEU A 833 -7.18 -9.73 -6.56
CA LEU A 833 -8.58 -9.40 -6.80
C LEU A 833 -9.51 -10.63 -6.74
N ALA A 834 -9.09 -11.75 -7.33
CA ALA A 834 -9.92 -12.95 -7.41
C ALA A 834 -10.26 -13.47 -6.00
N TRP A 835 -9.26 -13.50 -5.11
CA TRP A 835 -9.46 -13.91 -3.73
C TRP A 835 -10.21 -12.88 -2.90
N ASP A 836 -9.99 -11.58 -3.11
CA ASP A 836 -10.76 -10.53 -2.44
C ASP A 836 -12.26 -10.66 -2.74
N LEU A 837 -12.63 -10.85 -4.01
CA LEU A 837 -14.04 -11.02 -4.39
C LEU A 837 -14.64 -12.30 -3.82
N SER A 838 -13.89 -13.41 -3.84
CA SER A 838 -14.33 -14.68 -3.23
C SER A 838 -14.53 -14.55 -1.71
N MET A 839 -13.67 -13.79 -1.02
CA MET A 839 -13.82 -13.51 0.41
C MET A 839 -15.02 -12.61 0.70
N VAL A 840 -15.27 -11.59 -0.14
CA VAL A 840 -16.50 -10.80 -0.05
C VAL A 840 -17.74 -11.68 -0.17
N VAL A 841 -17.76 -12.59 -1.16
CA VAL A 841 -18.89 -13.52 -1.35
C VAL A 841 -19.08 -14.40 -0.11
N LEU A 842 -17.98 -14.97 0.42
CA LEU A 842 -18.01 -15.79 1.63
C LEU A 842 -18.57 -15.03 2.83
N ILE A 843 -18.05 -13.83 3.13
CA ILE A 843 -18.44 -13.02 4.28
C ILE A 843 -19.94 -12.68 4.21
N VAL A 844 -20.39 -12.19 3.05
CA VAL A 844 -21.80 -11.83 2.85
C VAL A 844 -22.69 -13.07 2.97
N TRP A 845 -22.28 -14.21 2.39
CA TRP A 845 -23.03 -15.46 2.47
C TRP A 845 -23.18 -15.94 3.92
N VAL A 846 -22.09 -15.99 4.69
CA VAL A 846 -22.12 -16.41 6.10
C VAL A 846 -23.01 -15.50 6.93
N LEU A 847 -22.86 -14.18 6.81
CA LEU A 847 -23.65 -13.22 7.59
C LEU A 847 -25.14 -13.23 7.21
N SER A 848 -25.45 -13.48 5.94
CA SER A 848 -26.85 -13.64 5.50
C SER A 848 -27.52 -14.89 6.08
N ARG A 849 -26.75 -15.96 6.30
CA ARG A 849 -27.24 -17.21 6.90
C ARG A 849 -27.37 -17.12 8.42
N SER A 850 -26.59 -16.27 9.09
CA SER A 850 -26.61 -16.14 10.55
C SER A 850 -27.78 -15.32 11.10
N GLY A 851 -28.70 -14.86 10.25
CA GLY A 851 -29.84 -14.04 10.66
C GLY A 851 -29.46 -12.63 11.11
N ALA A 852 -28.26 -12.15 10.74
CA ALA A 852 -28.01 -10.71 10.77
C ALA A 852 -29.04 -10.06 9.83
N ASP A 853 -29.54 -8.87 10.16
CA ASP A 853 -30.41 -8.04 9.29
C ASP A 853 -29.65 -7.64 8.00
N VAL A 854 -29.38 -8.64 7.17
CA VAL A 854 -29.02 -8.48 5.78
C VAL A 854 -30.30 -7.98 5.16
N ARG A 855 -30.28 -6.71 4.73
CA ARG A 855 -31.37 -6.16 3.91
C ARG A 855 -31.69 -7.22 2.89
N ALA A 856 -32.86 -7.85 3.01
CA ALA A 856 -33.26 -8.93 2.13
C ALA A 856 -32.96 -8.43 0.73
N SER A 857 -31.97 -9.07 0.08
CA SER A 857 -31.57 -8.77 -1.28
C SER A 857 -32.87 -8.65 -2.05
N THR A 858 -33.18 -7.45 -2.55
CA THR A 858 -34.43 -7.23 -3.26
C THR A 858 -34.42 -8.20 -4.42
N ALA A 859 -35.08 -9.34 -4.25
CA ALA A 859 -35.22 -10.31 -5.32
C ALA A 859 -35.91 -9.55 -6.44
N PHE A 860 -35.26 -9.45 -7.59
CA PHE A 860 -35.82 -8.71 -8.71
C PHE A 860 -37.15 -9.37 -9.07
N PRO A 861 -38.29 -8.66 -9.01
CA PRO A 861 -39.55 -9.25 -9.43
C PRO A 861 -39.47 -9.51 -10.93
N HIS A 862 -39.65 -10.77 -11.32
CA HIS A 862 -39.92 -11.09 -12.71
C HIS A 862 -41.20 -10.36 -13.13
N GLY A 863 -41.11 -9.62 -14.24
CA GLY A 863 -42.27 -9.00 -14.87
C GLY A 863 -43.39 -10.03 -15.04
N ALA A 864 -44.58 -9.64 -14.59
CA ALA A 864 -45.78 -10.45 -14.59
C ALA A 864 -46.04 -11.08 -15.97
N SER A 865 -46.34 -12.37 -15.93
CA SER A 865 -46.99 -13.13 -17.00
C SER A 865 -48.16 -12.35 -17.59
N HIS A 866 -48.24 -12.29 -18.92
CA HIS A 866 -49.41 -11.85 -19.65
C HIS A 866 -50.69 -12.53 -19.12
N GLY A 867 -51.56 -11.74 -18.50
CA GLY A 867 -52.92 -12.15 -18.21
C GLY A 867 -53.68 -12.34 -19.51
N ARG A 868 -54.15 -13.57 -19.74
CA ARG A 868 -55.20 -13.89 -20.71
C ARG A 868 -56.42 -13.01 -20.42
N HIS A 869 -56.83 -12.21 -21.39
CA HIS A 869 -58.16 -11.60 -21.39
C HIS A 869 -59.21 -12.70 -21.57
N GLY A 870 -60.03 -12.91 -20.54
CA GLY A 870 -61.25 -13.70 -20.57
C GLY A 870 -62.45 -12.82 -20.24
N HIS A 871 -63.40 -12.80 -21.19
CA HIS A 871 -64.83 -12.48 -21.10
C HIS A 871 -65.36 -11.42 -20.14
N ALA A 872 -66.01 -10.41 -20.71
CA ALA A 872 -67.25 -9.86 -20.17
C ALA A 872 -68.30 -9.84 -21.30
N ALA A 873 -69.31 -10.70 -21.18
CA ALA A 873 -70.54 -10.64 -21.94
C ALA A 873 -71.38 -9.46 -21.41
N VAL A 874 -71.87 -8.63 -22.32
CA VAL A 874 -72.89 -7.61 -22.05
C VAL A 874 -74.22 -8.19 -22.52
N GLY A 875 -75.15 -8.34 -21.58
CA GLY A 875 -76.56 -8.53 -21.86
C GLY A 875 -77.35 -7.42 -21.16
N ALA A 876 -78.10 -6.64 -21.94
CA ALA A 876 -79.46 -6.18 -21.66
C ALA A 876 -79.88 -5.16 -22.72
N THR A 877 -81.09 -5.39 -23.26
CA THR A 877 -81.94 -4.58 -24.16
C THR A 877 -81.44 -4.31 -25.57
#